data_AF-A0A7N0VIF7-F1
#
_entry.id   AF-A0A7N0VIF7-F1
#
_cell.length_a   1.000
_cell.length_b   1.000
_cell.length_c   1.000
_cell.angle_alpha   90.00
_cell.angle_beta   90.00
_cell.angle_gamma   90.00
#
_symmetry.space_group_name_H-M   'P 1'
#
loop_
_entity.id
_entity.type
_entity.pdbx_description
1 polymer ?
#
loop_
_entity_poly.entity_id
_entity_poly.type
_entity_poly.pdbx_seq_one_letter_code
_entity_poly.pdbx_strand_id
1 'polypeptide(L)'
;MFPKRIRVLRTLLLTIHVFLAPPVQGSGGSLNTDDLSKFHPVHVGVVLNMNSVVGSMADICLSMALDDFYDLQYDYKTRVVLHKRHADDVVSAASAVIDLLGTGEVVAIIGPQKSIEATFAIELGWKVQVPVITFSVTSPSISPAKNPYFIRTSQNDSYQVQALTELIQGFSWDEIVLIYEDTVYGNGIIPYLTDSLQKSNIKITYKCAFLKEANATQILEELNRMRGLKTQVFLVHMMTTSLGSQLFERANDVGLMTQGYAWIITDGLSNSLDDLVPIAIDSMDGVLGIRPYIPKSFEQANFKTRWKKQFYSLKPDSLLVSELNVFGLWAYDTVQALAKAVEDIWPLRSPLSQEGPRLLSKILNSKPTQGLSGDFHIVNGQLEPLALEIFNVIGNGERVIGYWTPKNGMSKSLNSPKRLAPSSVNNLRKIIWPGDSTVKPLGSGIPRTLKKLKIGVPRMIGFPDLGQLVLNQTTNKLMPIGYCVDVFKAVVEALPDPIKFEYELQYYPPANSYDRTSTYDELLYQVYNKTLDAVVGDTTIVADRWYVDFTLPYSDSGVSMVVPRRNLRPRNNSRDMFIFLKPFYWGLWVAVVVAFIATLLSIGFLRKMQHGENEERWRLVWIPMASIFANGTKPLNHPNLV
;
A
#
# COMPACT_ATOMS: atom_id res chain seq x y z
N MET A 1 -54.85 24.58 -39.33
CA MET A 1 -54.57 25.91 -39.92
C MET A 1 -53.99 26.80 -38.82
N PHE A 2 -52.82 27.42 -39.07
CA PHE A 2 -51.97 28.34 -38.27
C PHE A 2 -52.36 28.68 -36.80
N PRO A 3 -51.41 28.75 -35.83
CA PRO A 3 -50.07 29.33 -36.02
C PRO A 3 -48.91 28.65 -35.23
N LYS A 4 -47.82 28.29 -35.93
CA LYS A 4 -46.51 27.95 -35.34
C LYS A 4 -45.38 28.93 -35.74
N ARG A 5 -45.72 30.14 -36.21
CA ARG A 5 -44.74 31.12 -36.72
C ARG A 5 -44.32 32.25 -35.76
N ILE A 6 -44.76 32.25 -34.50
CA ILE A 6 -44.44 33.36 -33.55
C ILE A 6 -43.32 33.02 -32.56
N ARG A 7 -42.88 31.76 -32.45
CA ARG A 7 -41.78 31.38 -31.53
C ARG A 7 -40.38 31.39 -32.15
N VAL A 8 -40.25 31.35 -33.47
CA VAL A 8 -38.93 31.36 -34.14
C VAL A 8 -38.40 32.78 -34.35
N LEU A 9 -39.28 33.79 -34.40
CA LEU A 9 -38.87 35.20 -34.57
C LEU A 9 -38.39 35.86 -33.27
N ARG A 10 -38.77 35.34 -32.08
CA ARG A 10 -38.30 35.85 -30.77
C ARG A 10 -36.93 35.30 -30.37
N THR A 11 -36.55 34.12 -30.85
CA THR A 11 -35.20 33.54 -30.63
C THR A 11 -34.18 34.04 -31.66
N LEU A 12 -34.60 34.53 -32.83
CA LEU A 12 -33.70 35.13 -33.82
C LEU A 12 -33.39 36.62 -33.55
N LEU A 13 -34.26 37.34 -32.84
CA LEU A 13 -34.05 38.76 -32.50
C LEU A 13 -33.21 38.98 -31.24
N LEU A 14 -33.02 37.94 -30.41
CA LEU A 14 -32.13 37.97 -29.24
C LEU A 14 -30.68 37.57 -29.56
N THR A 15 -30.42 36.98 -30.73
CA THR A 15 -29.07 36.68 -31.23
C THR A 15 -28.45 37.79 -32.09
N ILE A 16 -29.21 38.85 -32.42
CA ILE A 16 -28.72 39.98 -33.24
C ILE A 16 -28.40 41.24 -32.40
N HIS A 17 -28.72 41.27 -31.10
CA HIS A 17 -28.30 42.35 -30.19
C HIS A 17 -27.02 42.05 -29.38
N VAL A 18 -26.37 40.90 -29.60
CA VAL A 18 -25.07 40.56 -28.98
C VAL A 18 -23.90 40.74 -29.96
N PHE A 19 -24.16 41.06 -31.24
CA PHE A 19 -23.13 41.16 -32.30
C PHE A 19 -22.93 42.57 -32.89
N LEU A 20 -23.50 43.61 -32.28
CA LEU A 20 -23.32 45.01 -32.69
C LEU A 20 -23.00 45.94 -31.50
N ALA A 21 -22.21 45.44 -30.55
CA ALA A 21 -21.34 46.34 -29.80
C ALA A 21 -20.12 46.62 -30.69
N PRO A 22 -19.70 47.89 -30.89
CA PRO A 22 -18.47 48.17 -31.60
C PRO A 22 -17.33 47.43 -30.89
N PRO A 23 -16.28 47.01 -31.60
CA PRO A 23 -15.11 46.47 -30.93
C PRO A 23 -14.65 47.54 -29.95
N VAL A 24 -14.66 47.23 -28.65
CA VAL A 24 -13.78 47.94 -27.73
C VAL A 24 -12.40 47.54 -28.20
N GLN A 25 -11.86 48.39 -29.06
CA GLN A 25 -10.48 48.42 -29.44
C GLN A 25 -9.76 48.51 -28.09
N GLY A 26 -9.26 47.37 -27.61
CA GLY A 26 -8.34 47.34 -26.50
C GLY A 26 -7.21 48.25 -26.92
N SER A 27 -7.17 49.45 -26.35
CA SER A 27 -5.98 50.25 -26.43
C SER A 27 -4.91 49.39 -25.79
N GLY A 28 -4.03 48.83 -26.62
CA GLY A 28 -2.65 48.59 -26.22
C GLY A 28 -2.08 49.95 -25.86
N GLY A 29 -2.48 50.47 -24.70
CA GLY A 29 -1.86 51.59 -24.04
C GLY A 29 -0.59 51.04 -23.46
N SER A 30 0.49 51.08 -24.25
CA SER A 30 1.76 51.48 -23.68
C SER A 30 1.45 52.71 -22.83
N LEU A 31 1.48 52.57 -21.51
CA LEU A 31 1.35 53.70 -20.58
C LEU A 31 2.35 54.76 -21.05
N ASN A 32 1.84 55.87 -21.57
CA ASN A 32 2.65 57.03 -21.86
C ASN A 32 3.36 57.42 -20.56
N THR A 33 4.66 57.71 -20.67
CA THR A 33 5.53 58.07 -19.54
C THR A 33 5.04 59.27 -18.73
N ASP A 34 4.07 60.03 -19.23
CA ASP A 34 3.48 61.19 -18.55
C ASP A 34 2.38 60.84 -17.52
N ASP A 35 1.72 59.68 -17.61
CA ASP A 35 0.63 59.27 -16.68
C ASP A 35 1.16 58.60 -15.39
N LEU A 36 2.43 58.17 -15.41
CA LEU A 36 3.16 57.61 -14.26
C LEU A 36 3.49 58.67 -13.19
N SER A 37 3.38 59.97 -13.51
CA SER A 37 3.67 61.07 -12.59
C SER A 37 2.66 61.23 -11.44
N LYS A 38 1.50 60.54 -11.50
CA LYS A 38 0.44 60.58 -10.47
C LYS A 38 0.54 59.49 -9.41
N PHE A 39 1.28 58.41 -9.66
CA PHE A 39 1.29 57.22 -8.81
C PHE A 39 2.69 56.94 -8.28
N HIS A 40 2.78 56.34 -7.09
CA HIS A 40 4.05 55.98 -6.47
C HIS A 40 4.44 54.55 -6.84
N PRO A 41 5.50 54.34 -7.66
CA PRO A 41 5.93 53.00 -8.03
C PRO A 41 6.55 52.29 -6.83
N VAL A 42 6.20 51.02 -6.65
CA VAL A 42 6.77 50.13 -5.62
C VAL A 42 7.35 48.91 -6.31
N HIS A 43 8.67 48.74 -6.21
CA HIS A 43 9.41 47.78 -7.00
C HIS A 43 9.45 46.40 -6.32
N VAL A 44 9.02 45.37 -7.03
CA VAL A 44 8.97 43.98 -6.55
C VAL A 44 9.75 43.11 -7.51
N GLY A 45 10.71 42.34 -6.99
CA GLY A 45 11.48 41.37 -7.77
C GLY A 45 10.69 40.11 -8.02
N VAL A 46 10.82 39.51 -9.20
CA VAL A 46 10.16 38.24 -9.55
C VAL A 46 11.17 37.32 -10.19
N VAL A 47 11.37 36.12 -9.63
CA VAL A 47 12.30 35.12 -10.17
C VAL A 47 11.52 33.88 -10.61
N LEU A 48 11.48 33.64 -11.92
CA LEU A 48 10.71 32.54 -12.52
C LEU A 48 11.51 31.83 -13.61
N ASN A 49 11.33 30.51 -13.71
CA ASN A 49 11.70 29.74 -14.88
C ASN A 49 10.60 29.87 -15.95
N MET A 50 10.73 30.85 -16.84
CA MET A 50 9.78 31.10 -17.93
C MET A 50 9.70 29.96 -18.98
N ASN A 51 10.69 29.06 -19.00
CA ASN A 51 10.69 27.86 -19.85
C ASN A 51 9.84 26.73 -19.25
N SER A 52 9.63 26.75 -17.93
CA SER A 52 8.76 25.79 -17.24
C SER A 52 7.28 26.14 -17.41
N VAL A 53 6.42 25.11 -17.39
CA VAL A 53 4.97 25.29 -17.44
C VAL A 53 4.50 26.18 -16.28
N VAL A 54 4.90 25.84 -15.05
CA VAL A 54 4.54 26.59 -13.84
C VAL A 54 5.02 28.04 -13.90
N GLY A 55 6.25 28.30 -14.37
CA GLY A 55 6.79 29.67 -14.42
C GLY A 55 6.13 30.53 -15.48
N SER A 56 5.85 29.97 -16.67
CA SER A 56 5.11 30.71 -17.69
C SER A 56 3.65 30.97 -17.32
N MET A 57 2.99 30.01 -16.67
CA MET A 57 1.65 30.20 -16.12
C MET A 57 1.64 31.29 -15.04
N ALA A 58 2.59 31.23 -14.10
CA ALA A 58 2.70 32.21 -13.02
C ALA A 58 2.98 33.62 -13.55
N ASP A 59 3.82 33.77 -14.58
CA ASP A 59 4.11 35.07 -15.19
C ASP A 59 2.85 35.79 -15.70
N ILE A 60 1.97 35.04 -16.38
CA ILE A 60 0.67 35.54 -16.85
C ILE A 60 -0.23 35.85 -15.65
N CYS A 61 -0.32 34.93 -14.68
CA CYS A 61 -1.16 35.12 -13.50
C CYS A 61 -0.78 36.35 -12.68
N LEU A 62 0.52 36.57 -12.46
CA LEU A 62 1.03 37.74 -11.73
C LEU A 62 0.68 39.05 -12.43
N SER A 63 0.79 39.07 -13.77
CA SER A 63 0.51 40.27 -14.56
C SER A 63 -0.99 40.58 -14.54
N MET A 64 -1.83 39.59 -14.87
CA MET A 64 -3.28 39.74 -14.85
C MET A 64 -3.84 40.11 -13.47
N ALA A 65 -3.24 39.59 -12.40
CA ALA A 65 -3.65 39.90 -11.04
C ALA A 65 -3.43 41.37 -10.67
N LEU A 66 -2.32 41.96 -11.11
CA LEU A 66 -2.07 43.39 -10.89
C LEU A 66 -3.02 44.26 -11.70
N ASP A 67 -3.27 43.89 -12.96
CA ASP A 67 -4.26 44.58 -13.80
C ASP A 67 -5.63 44.56 -13.11
N ASP A 68 -6.11 43.37 -12.73
CA ASP A 68 -7.38 43.20 -12.03
C ASP A 68 -7.43 43.99 -10.70
N PHE A 69 -6.34 44.03 -9.93
CA PHE A 69 -6.29 44.74 -8.65
C PHE A 69 -6.47 46.26 -8.81
N TYR A 70 -5.75 46.86 -9.76
CA TYR A 70 -5.76 48.31 -9.94
C TYR A 70 -6.95 48.80 -10.79
N ASP A 71 -7.50 47.95 -11.68
CA ASP A 71 -8.70 48.28 -12.46
C ASP A 71 -9.95 48.42 -11.58
N LEU A 72 -10.01 47.69 -10.46
CA LEU A 72 -11.14 47.72 -9.53
C LEU A 72 -11.19 48.99 -8.67
N GLN A 73 -10.05 49.67 -8.45
CA GLN A 73 -9.96 50.76 -7.48
C GLN A 73 -9.08 51.91 -7.97
N TYR A 74 -9.70 52.86 -8.67
CA TYR A 74 -9.02 54.04 -9.24
C TYR A 74 -8.36 54.98 -8.20
N ASP A 75 -8.75 54.88 -6.92
CA ASP A 75 -8.25 55.75 -5.84
C ASP A 75 -6.89 55.30 -5.25
N TYR A 76 -6.40 54.12 -5.64
CA TYR A 76 -5.12 53.57 -5.19
C TYR A 76 -3.94 54.40 -5.68
N LYS A 77 -3.04 54.74 -4.76
CA LYS A 77 -1.97 55.73 -4.97
C LYS A 77 -0.62 55.11 -5.29
N THR A 78 -0.47 53.80 -5.06
CA THR A 78 0.74 53.06 -5.37
C THR A 78 0.55 52.22 -6.64
N ARG A 79 1.66 51.82 -7.26
CA ARG A 79 1.67 50.87 -8.37
C ARG A 79 2.81 49.89 -8.18
N VAL A 80 2.49 48.62 -7.97
CA VAL A 80 3.49 47.55 -7.92
C VAL A 80 4.07 47.35 -9.31
N VAL A 81 5.39 47.46 -9.42
CA VAL A 81 6.16 47.26 -10.64
C VAL A 81 6.96 45.97 -10.49
N LEU A 82 6.66 44.97 -11.33
CA LEU A 82 7.32 43.68 -11.30
C LEU A 82 8.61 43.68 -12.13
N HIS A 83 9.75 43.50 -11.46
CA HIS A 83 11.06 43.30 -12.07
C HIS A 83 11.32 41.82 -12.26
N LYS A 84 10.97 41.31 -13.44
CA LYS A 84 11.07 39.88 -13.76
C LYS A 84 12.50 39.49 -14.12
N ARG A 85 12.94 38.34 -13.62
CA ARG A 85 14.19 37.67 -13.97
C ARG A 85 13.94 36.21 -14.29
N HIS A 86 14.58 35.77 -15.37
CA HIS A 86 14.54 34.40 -15.82
C HIS A 86 15.60 33.57 -15.08
N ALA A 87 15.23 32.38 -14.60
CA ALA A 87 16.15 31.44 -13.96
C ALA A 87 15.83 30.01 -14.34
N ASP A 88 16.77 29.31 -14.99
CA ASP A 88 16.58 27.91 -15.40
C ASP A 88 17.01 26.92 -14.31
N ASP A 89 18.02 27.29 -13.53
CA ASP A 89 18.71 26.47 -12.55
C ASP A 89 19.02 27.22 -11.24
N VAL A 90 19.68 26.55 -10.31
CA VAL A 90 20.00 27.09 -8.99
C VAL A 90 20.95 28.29 -9.07
N VAL A 91 21.91 28.28 -10.00
CA VAL A 91 22.93 29.32 -10.11
C VAL A 91 22.34 30.59 -10.72
N SER A 92 21.57 30.44 -11.79
CA SER A 92 20.82 31.54 -12.42
C SER A 92 19.76 32.12 -11.48
N ALA A 93 19.07 31.29 -10.68
CA ALA A 93 18.16 31.77 -9.64
C ALA A 93 18.89 32.60 -8.56
N ALA A 94 20.03 32.12 -8.08
CA ALA A 94 20.86 32.85 -7.12
C ALA A 94 21.35 34.18 -7.70
N SER A 95 21.85 34.18 -8.94
CA SER A 95 22.30 35.37 -9.66
C SER A 95 21.17 36.39 -9.83
N ALA A 96 19.97 35.93 -10.23
CA ALA A 96 18.79 36.77 -10.38
C ALA A 96 18.38 37.45 -9.07
N VAL A 97 18.43 36.72 -7.95
CA VAL A 97 18.14 37.28 -6.61
C VAL A 97 19.18 38.33 -6.23
N ILE A 98 20.47 38.05 -6.46
CA ILE A 98 21.55 39.00 -6.18
C ILE A 98 21.40 40.28 -7.02
N ASP A 99 21.09 40.15 -8.31
CA ASP A 99 20.85 41.28 -9.21
C ASP A 99 19.68 42.14 -8.71
N LEU A 100 18.54 41.52 -8.39
CA LEU A 100 17.36 42.22 -7.89
C LEU A 100 17.63 42.96 -6.58
N LEU A 101 18.32 42.33 -5.62
CA LEU A 101 18.67 42.95 -4.34
C LEU A 101 19.75 44.02 -4.49
N GLY A 102 20.67 43.86 -5.45
CA GLY A 102 21.77 44.79 -5.72
C GLY A 102 21.31 46.15 -6.24
N THR A 103 20.11 46.23 -6.83
CA THR A 103 19.52 47.52 -7.25
C THR A 103 19.16 48.44 -6.08
N GLY A 104 18.90 47.89 -4.90
CA GLY A 104 18.48 48.64 -3.71
C GLY A 104 17.05 49.20 -3.74
N GLU A 105 16.29 48.96 -4.82
CA GLU A 105 14.93 49.48 -5.02
C GLU A 105 13.83 48.46 -4.67
N VAL A 106 14.18 47.17 -4.67
CA VAL A 106 13.20 46.07 -4.48
C VAL A 106 12.79 45.91 -3.03
N VAL A 107 11.49 46.00 -2.74
CA VAL A 107 10.94 45.89 -1.38
C VAL A 107 10.45 44.48 -1.01
N ALA A 108 10.30 43.59 -1.99
CA ALA A 108 9.92 42.18 -1.81
C ALA A 108 10.35 41.35 -3.04
N ILE A 109 10.58 40.05 -2.84
CA ILE A 109 10.84 39.09 -3.92
C ILE A 109 9.73 38.06 -3.97
N ILE A 110 9.18 37.81 -5.17
CA ILE A 110 8.30 36.68 -5.46
C ILE A 110 9.10 35.59 -6.18
N GLY A 111 9.03 34.36 -5.66
CA GLY A 111 9.87 33.24 -6.10
C GLY A 111 11.16 33.14 -5.27
N PRO A 112 12.13 32.28 -5.66
CA PRO A 112 12.14 31.36 -6.81
C PRO A 112 11.11 30.22 -6.71
N GLN A 113 11.08 29.36 -7.73
CA GLN A 113 10.02 28.36 -7.87
C GLN A 113 10.33 27.02 -7.19
N LYS A 114 11.59 26.58 -7.21
CA LYS A 114 11.99 25.29 -6.63
C LYS A 114 12.47 25.43 -5.19
N SER A 115 12.25 24.38 -4.40
CA SER A 115 12.65 24.38 -2.98
C SER A 115 14.15 24.66 -2.77
N ILE A 116 15.03 24.05 -3.58
CA ILE A 116 16.49 24.29 -3.47
C ILE A 116 16.88 25.73 -3.83
N GLU A 117 16.24 26.34 -4.82
CA GLU A 117 16.48 27.73 -5.23
C GLU A 117 16.05 28.71 -4.13
N ALA A 118 14.91 28.43 -3.49
CA ALA A 118 14.36 29.26 -2.43
C ALA A 118 15.23 29.27 -1.16
N THR A 119 15.92 28.17 -0.82
CA THR A 119 16.83 28.11 0.34
C THR A 119 17.84 29.25 0.32
N PHE A 120 18.46 29.51 -0.83
CA PHE A 120 19.44 30.58 -0.98
C PHE A 120 18.78 31.97 -0.96
N ALA A 121 17.67 32.13 -1.67
CA ALA A 121 16.94 33.40 -1.73
C ALA A 121 16.48 33.87 -0.34
N ILE A 122 15.96 32.94 0.47
CA ILE A 122 15.48 33.20 1.83
C ILE A 122 16.63 33.67 2.74
N GLU A 123 17.81 33.05 2.64
CA GLU A 123 18.96 33.45 3.46
C GLU A 123 19.45 34.87 3.08
N LEU A 124 19.46 35.21 1.79
CA LEU A 124 19.79 36.55 1.35
C LEU A 124 18.74 37.57 1.78
N GLY A 125 17.46 37.30 1.53
CA GLY A 125 16.35 38.17 1.93
C GLY A 125 16.34 38.46 3.43
N TRP A 126 16.65 37.46 4.26
CA TRP A 126 16.87 37.64 5.70
C TRP A 126 17.98 38.65 6.02
N LYS A 127 19.15 38.53 5.37
CA LYS A 127 20.31 39.40 5.62
C LYS A 127 20.06 40.85 5.24
N VAL A 128 19.31 41.10 4.17
CA VAL A 128 19.00 42.45 3.68
C VAL A 128 17.62 42.95 4.09
N GLN A 129 16.89 42.19 4.92
CA GLN A 129 15.55 42.51 5.41
C GLN A 129 14.49 42.70 4.31
N VAL A 130 14.59 41.93 3.23
CA VAL A 130 13.61 41.91 2.13
C VAL A 130 12.80 40.60 2.21
N PRO A 131 11.46 40.67 2.33
CA PRO A 131 10.62 39.47 2.36
C PRO A 131 10.67 38.68 1.04
N VAL A 132 10.80 37.37 1.16
CA VAL A 132 10.78 36.40 0.05
C VAL A 132 9.48 35.61 0.13
N ILE A 133 8.65 35.72 -0.90
CA ILE A 133 7.31 35.16 -0.97
C ILE A 133 7.26 34.11 -2.06
N THR A 134 6.91 32.87 -1.73
CA THR A 134 6.88 31.77 -2.71
C THR A 134 5.51 31.11 -2.76
N PHE A 135 4.93 31.04 -3.96
CA PHE A 135 3.64 30.40 -4.23
C PHE A 135 3.76 28.94 -4.72
N SER A 136 4.98 28.41 -4.86
CA SER A 136 5.22 27.05 -5.38
C SER A 136 6.19 26.21 -4.54
N VAL A 137 6.75 26.76 -3.45
CA VAL A 137 7.70 26.04 -2.59
C VAL A 137 6.94 25.39 -1.44
N THR A 138 6.64 24.11 -1.58
CA THR A 138 5.78 23.36 -0.65
C THR A 138 6.55 22.50 0.36
N SER A 139 7.86 22.29 0.15
CA SER A 139 8.70 21.40 0.98
C SER A 139 8.71 21.79 2.46
N PRO A 140 8.38 20.87 3.38
CA PRO A 140 8.31 21.15 4.82
C PRO A 140 9.70 21.27 5.47
N SER A 141 10.77 20.96 4.73
CA SER A 141 12.16 21.21 5.16
C SER A 141 12.47 22.70 5.30
N ILE A 142 11.75 23.55 4.56
CA ILE A 142 11.87 25.00 4.61
C ILE A 142 10.70 25.52 5.45
N SER A 143 10.98 26.08 6.62
CA SER A 143 9.96 26.52 7.57
C SER A 143 9.98 28.03 7.76
N PRO A 144 8.85 28.75 7.59
CA PRO A 144 8.73 30.16 7.94
C PRO A 144 9.05 30.45 9.41
N ALA A 145 8.77 29.51 10.31
CA ALA A 145 9.09 29.65 11.74
C ALA A 145 10.60 29.78 12.01
N LYS A 146 11.44 29.18 11.14
CA LYS A 146 12.91 29.30 11.20
C LYS A 146 13.44 30.44 10.33
N ASN A 147 12.61 31.00 9.46
CA ASN A 147 12.99 32.01 8.48
C ASN A 147 11.96 33.16 8.47
N PRO A 148 11.98 34.10 9.43
CA PRO A 148 10.93 35.11 9.54
C PRO A 148 10.72 36.07 8.35
N TYR A 149 11.67 36.19 7.40
CA TYR A 149 11.46 36.93 6.13
C TYR A 149 10.92 36.05 5.00
N PHE A 150 10.68 34.77 5.25
CA PHE A 150 10.07 33.86 4.30
C PHE A 150 8.56 33.79 4.51
N ILE A 151 7.81 34.01 3.43
CA ILE A 151 6.36 33.85 3.40
C ILE A 151 6.02 32.76 2.38
N ARG A 152 5.37 31.70 2.83
CA ARG A 152 4.87 30.65 1.96
C ARG A 152 3.42 30.92 1.60
N THR A 153 3.11 31.18 0.34
CA THR A 153 1.73 31.35 -0.16
C THR A 153 1.22 30.11 -0.88
N SER A 154 1.86 28.97 -0.66
CA SER A 154 1.43 27.64 -1.08
C SER A 154 1.12 26.73 0.11
N GLN A 155 0.48 25.59 -0.15
CA GLN A 155 0.27 24.59 0.89
C GLN A 155 1.58 23.87 1.25
N ASN A 156 1.76 23.55 2.52
CA ASN A 156 2.91 22.82 3.03
C ASN A 156 2.69 21.30 2.86
N ASP A 157 3.61 20.55 2.25
CA ASP A 157 3.43 19.12 1.96
C ASP A 157 3.23 18.26 3.22
N SER A 158 3.70 18.71 4.38
CA SER A 158 3.45 17.98 5.64
C SER A 158 1.95 17.87 5.97
N TYR A 159 1.10 18.72 5.40
CA TYR A 159 -0.32 18.71 5.64
C TYR A 159 -1.05 17.52 4.99
N GLN A 160 -0.63 17.10 3.79
CA GLN A 160 -1.21 15.92 3.12
C GLN A 160 -0.79 14.59 3.77
N VAL A 161 0.28 14.58 4.58
CA VAL A 161 0.82 13.36 5.20
C VAL A 161 -0.22 12.63 6.04
N GLN A 162 -1.00 13.36 6.84
CA GLN A 162 -2.04 12.74 7.65
C GLN A 162 -3.14 12.11 6.78
N ALA A 163 -3.57 12.81 5.73
CA ALA A 163 -4.57 12.30 4.79
C ALA A 163 -4.08 11.04 4.06
N LEU A 164 -2.83 11.03 3.61
CA LEU A 164 -2.20 9.87 2.99
C LEU A 164 -2.12 8.69 3.95
N THR A 165 -1.74 8.95 5.21
CA THR A 165 -1.66 7.92 6.26
C THR A 165 -3.04 7.32 6.54
N GLU A 166 -4.07 8.14 6.72
CA GLU A 166 -5.46 7.70 6.92
C GLU A 166 -6.00 6.94 5.70
N LEU A 167 -5.63 7.33 4.48
CA LEU A 167 -6.00 6.63 3.26
C LEU A 167 -5.41 5.21 3.23
N ILE A 168 -4.11 5.08 3.45
CA ILE A 168 -3.39 3.79 3.44
C ILE A 168 -3.90 2.89 4.58
N GLN A 169 -4.04 3.45 5.78
CA GLN A 169 -4.57 2.74 6.95
C GLN A 169 -6.00 2.26 6.72
N GLY A 170 -6.85 3.10 6.13
CA GLY A 170 -8.24 2.76 5.88
C GLY A 170 -8.44 1.66 4.83
N PHE A 171 -7.45 1.40 3.97
CA PHE A 171 -7.40 0.22 3.12
C PHE A 171 -6.76 -1.01 3.78
N SER A 172 -6.31 -0.90 5.04
CA SER A 172 -5.62 -1.96 5.75
C SER A 172 -4.35 -2.42 5.02
N TRP A 173 -3.59 -1.46 4.49
CA TRP A 173 -2.28 -1.73 3.91
C TRP A 173 -1.20 -1.41 4.93
N ASP A 174 -0.50 -2.46 5.39
CA ASP A 174 0.50 -2.34 6.44
C ASP A 174 1.92 -2.14 5.88
N GLU A 175 2.11 -2.32 4.57
CA GLU A 175 3.39 -2.20 3.87
C GLU A 175 3.24 -1.41 2.57
N ILE A 176 4.11 -0.42 2.36
CA ILE A 176 4.15 0.38 1.12
C ILE A 176 5.56 0.51 0.55
N VAL A 177 5.62 0.80 -0.74
CA VAL A 177 6.80 1.28 -1.46
C VAL A 177 6.72 2.79 -1.60
N LEU A 178 7.76 3.51 -1.19
CA LEU A 178 7.89 4.95 -1.41
C LEU A 178 8.78 5.22 -2.62
N ILE A 179 8.23 5.89 -3.62
CA ILE A 179 8.95 6.39 -4.79
C ILE A 179 8.99 7.91 -4.69
N TYR A 180 10.16 8.52 -4.81
CA TYR A 180 10.28 9.96 -4.69
C TYR A 180 11.38 10.55 -5.59
N GLU A 181 11.28 11.85 -5.84
CA GLU A 181 12.29 12.61 -6.58
C GLU A 181 13.46 12.99 -5.65
N ASP A 182 14.69 12.67 -6.02
CA ASP A 182 15.88 12.94 -5.21
C ASP A 182 16.29 14.42 -5.27
N THR A 183 15.53 15.25 -4.56
CA THR A 183 15.68 16.71 -4.49
C THR A 183 15.37 17.20 -3.09
N VAL A 184 15.65 18.48 -2.78
CA VAL A 184 15.21 19.12 -1.51
C VAL A 184 13.69 19.05 -1.33
N TYR A 185 12.94 19.08 -2.44
CA TYR A 185 11.50 18.87 -2.43
C TYR A 185 11.17 17.44 -1.99
N GLY A 186 11.57 16.45 -2.78
CA GLY A 186 11.14 15.06 -2.56
C GLY A 186 11.69 14.44 -1.27
N ASN A 187 12.90 14.82 -0.85
CA ASN A 187 13.47 14.40 0.43
C ASN A 187 12.79 15.09 1.63
N GLY A 188 12.20 16.27 1.43
CA GLY A 188 11.66 17.11 2.50
C GLY A 188 10.47 16.48 3.24
N ILE A 189 9.60 15.76 2.52
CA ILE A 189 8.40 15.14 3.12
C ILE A 189 8.71 13.86 3.91
N ILE A 190 9.83 13.20 3.62
CA ILE A 190 10.13 11.83 4.09
C ILE A 190 10.10 11.69 5.61
N PRO A 191 10.67 12.61 6.42
CA PRO A 191 10.61 12.50 7.87
C PRO A 191 9.16 12.52 8.40
N TYR A 192 8.36 13.48 7.91
CA TYR A 192 6.96 13.61 8.30
C TYR A 192 6.15 12.37 7.93
N LEU A 193 6.36 11.87 6.71
CA LEU A 193 5.71 10.66 6.22
C LEU A 193 6.12 9.43 7.04
N THR A 194 7.42 9.26 7.30
CA THR A 194 7.95 8.13 8.08
C THR A 194 7.37 8.14 9.50
N ASP A 195 7.37 9.30 10.18
CA ASP A 195 6.83 9.44 11.53
C ASP A 195 5.32 9.13 11.58
N SER A 196 4.55 9.62 10.60
CA SER A 196 3.10 9.42 10.55
C SER A 196 2.73 7.95 10.25
N LEU A 197 3.40 7.32 9.29
CA LEU A 197 3.20 5.92 8.94
C LEU A 197 3.60 5.00 10.10
N GLN A 198 4.74 5.25 10.75
CA GLN A 198 5.18 4.47 11.91
C GLN A 198 4.19 4.53 13.07
N LYS A 199 3.63 5.71 13.38
CA LYS A 199 2.56 5.86 14.40
C LYS A 199 1.32 5.02 14.09
N SER A 200 1.08 4.73 12.81
CA SER A 200 -0.05 3.93 12.34
C SER A 200 0.32 2.47 12.06
N ASN A 201 1.51 2.01 12.49
CA ASN A 201 2.07 0.68 12.22
C ASN A 201 2.20 0.33 10.73
N ILE A 202 2.33 1.33 9.86
CA ILE A 202 2.57 1.13 8.42
C ILE A 202 4.07 1.22 8.15
N LYS A 203 4.62 0.22 7.46
CA LYS A 203 6.03 0.12 7.14
C LYS A 203 6.32 0.54 5.69
N ILE A 204 7.29 1.42 5.51
CA ILE A 204 7.93 1.61 4.20
C ILE A 204 8.93 0.48 4.02
N THR A 205 8.59 -0.52 3.20
CA THR A 205 9.43 -1.70 2.98
C THR A 205 10.57 -1.43 2.02
N TYR A 206 10.36 -0.45 1.14
CA TYR A 206 11.31 -0.10 0.10
C TYR A 206 11.18 1.38 -0.28
N LYS A 207 12.33 2.02 -0.50
CA LYS A 207 12.46 3.42 -0.89
C LYS A 207 13.21 3.49 -2.21
N CYS A 208 12.65 4.16 -3.19
CA CYS A 208 13.26 4.39 -4.49
C CYS A 208 13.35 5.90 -4.74
N ALA A 209 14.57 6.38 -4.94
CA ALA A 209 14.86 7.77 -5.24
C ALA A 209 15.27 7.88 -6.71
N PHE A 210 14.59 8.75 -7.46
CA PHE A 210 14.96 9.04 -8.85
C PHE A 210 15.54 10.44 -8.94
N LEU A 211 16.69 10.55 -9.61
CA LEU A 211 17.20 11.85 -10.03
C LEU A 211 16.20 12.49 -11.01
N LYS A 212 16.13 13.82 -10.99
CA LYS A 212 15.26 14.59 -11.89
C LYS A 212 15.51 14.28 -13.36
N GLU A 213 16.77 14.03 -13.73
CA GLU A 213 17.23 13.68 -15.08
C GLU A 213 17.38 12.16 -15.29
N ALA A 214 16.77 11.33 -14.42
CA ALA A 214 16.86 9.88 -14.55
C ALA A 214 16.41 9.42 -15.94
N ASN A 215 17.20 8.53 -16.54
CA ASN A 215 16.92 8.05 -17.87
C ASN A 215 15.97 6.83 -17.86
N ALA A 216 15.41 6.55 -19.04
CA ALA A 216 14.54 5.43 -19.32
C ALA A 216 15.04 4.07 -18.78
N THR A 217 16.35 3.80 -18.83
CA THR A 217 16.94 2.53 -18.39
C THR A 217 16.99 2.43 -16.87
N GLN A 218 17.38 3.50 -16.18
CA GLN A 218 17.42 3.56 -14.71
C GLN A 218 16.02 3.38 -14.11
N ILE A 219 15.01 4.03 -14.69
CA ILE A 219 13.61 3.87 -14.28
C ILE A 219 13.17 2.41 -14.45
N LEU A 220 13.49 1.81 -15.60
CA LEU A 220 13.11 0.43 -15.91
C LEU A 220 13.78 -0.59 -14.97
N GLU A 221 15.05 -0.41 -14.61
CA GLU A 221 15.77 -1.27 -13.67
C GLU A 221 15.09 -1.29 -12.29
N GLU A 222 14.77 -0.10 -11.77
CA GLU A 222 14.09 0.04 -10.47
C GLU A 222 12.68 -0.54 -10.49
N LEU A 223 11.91 -0.32 -11.56
CA LEU A 223 10.58 -0.93 -11.71
C LEU A 223 10.63 -2.46 -11.78
N ASN A 224 11.64 -3.04 -12.47
CA ASN A 224 11.83 -4.49 -12.49
C ASN A 224 12.18 -5.04 -11.10
N ARG A 225 12.93 -4.29 -10.29
CA ARG A 225 13.18 -4.65 -8.89
C ARG A 225 11.89 -4.62 -8.06
N MET A 226 11.06 -3.59 -8.27
CA MET A 226 9.78 -3.43 -7.58
C MET A 226 8.79 -4.56 -7.91
N ARG A 227 8.82 -5.09 -9.13
CA ARG A 227 7.98 -6.24 -9.54
C ARG A 227 8.15 -7.46 -8.63
N GLY A 228 9.34 -7.66 -8.07
CA GLY A 228 9.64 -8.78 -7.17
C GLY A 228 9.28 -8.53 -5.69
N LEU A 229 8.79 -7.35 -5.34
CA LEU A 229 8.43 -7.03 -3.95
C LEU A 229 7.13 -7.71 -3.53
N LYS A 230 7.00 -7.96 -2.22
CA LYS A 230 5.79 -8.55 -1.61
C LYS A 230 4.62 -7.57 -1.55
N THR A 231 4.92 -6.29 -1.34
CA THR A 231 3.92 -5.21 -1.35
C THR A 231 3.72 -4.72 -2.78
N GLN A 232 2.46 -4.44 -3.12
CA GLN A 232 2.05 -3.89 -4.42
C GLN A 232 1.40 -2.50 -4.28
N VAL A 233 1.72 -1.79 -3.20
CA VAL A 233 1.18 -0.45 -2.90
C VAL A 233 2.30 0.57 -3.03
N PHE A 234 2.16 1.47 -3.98
CA PHE A 234 3.17 2.47 -4.35
C PHE A 234 2.67 3.86 -3.99
N LEU A 235 3.47 4.60 -3.22
CA LEU A 235 3.26 6.02 -2.93
C LEU A 235 4.33 6.82 -3.68
N VAL A 236 3.90 7.72 -4.56
CA VAL A 236 4.76 8.49 -5.45
C VAL A 236 4.74 9.96 -5.06
N HIS A 237 5.91 10.49 -4.70
CA HIS A 237 6.12 11.89 -4.35
C HIS A 237 7.16 12.55 -5.26
N MET A 238 6.68 13.17 -6.33
CA MET A 238 7.48 13.82 -7.37
C MET A 238 6.82 15.13 -7.80
N MET A 239 7.59 16.05 -8.37
CA MET A 239 7.05 17.30 -8.94
C MET A 239 7.42 17.44 -10.42
N THR A 240 8.51 16.81 -10.86
CA THR A 240 8.92 16.84 -12.27
C THR A 240 8.00 15.99 -13.14
N THR A 241 7.19 16.63 -13.98
CA THR A 241 6.16 15.99 -14.84
C THR A 241 6.74 15.06 -15.90
N SER A 242 7.92 15.37 -16.45
CA SER A 242 8.61 14.49 -17.41
C SER A 242 9.11 13.19 -16.77
N LEU A 243 9.54 13.24 -15.51
CA LEU A 243 9.92 12.07 -14.73
C LEU A 243 8.68 11.25 -14.36
N GLY A 244 7.60 11.91 -13.92
CA GLY A 244 6.31 11.27 -13.65
C GLY A 244 5.74 10.56 -14.89
N SER A 245 5.85 11.20 -16.07
CA SER A 245 5.39 10.63 -17.34
C SER A 245 6.17 9.35 -17.67
N GLN A 246 7.50 9.39 -17.60
CA GLN A 246 8.34 8.22 -17.84
C GLN A 246 8.09 7.11 -16.81
N LEU A 247 7.85 7.45 -15.54
CA LEU A 247 7.56 6.46 -14.51
C LEU A 247 6.31 5.65 -14.83
N PHE A 248 5.19 6.30 -15.11
CA PHE A 248 3.91 5.62 -15.31
C PHE A 248 3.81 4.92 -16.68
N GLU A 249 4.37 5.50 -17.74
CA GLU A 249 4.50 4.83 -19.04
C GLU A 249 5.23 3.48 -18.88
N ARG A 250 6.39 3.50 -18.21
CA ARG A 250 7.18 2.27 -18.02
C ARG A 250 6.60 1.32 -17.00
N ALA A 251 5.96 1.83 -15.95
CA ALA A 251 5.25 0.99 -14.99
C ALA A 251 4.13 0.19 -15.69
N ASN A 252 3.46 0.81 -16.67
CA ASN A 252 2.49 0.12 -17.50
C ASN A 252 3.15 -0.92 -18.41
N ASP A 253 4.24 -0.57 -19.11
CA ASP A 253 4.99 -1.51 -19.97
C ASP A 253 5.47 -2.75 -19.22
N VAL A 254 5.88 -2.60 -17.96
CA VAL A 254 6.32 -3.70 -17.11
C VAL A 254 5.20 -4.41 -16.34
N GLY A 255 3.94 -4.05 -16.58
CA GLY A 255 2.76 -4.72 -16.02
C GLY A 255 2.48 -4.40 -14.55
N LEU A 256 3.05 -3.32 -14.01
CA LEU A 256 2.78 -2.84 -12.64
C LEU A 256 1.51 -1.96 -12.55
N MET A 257 0.86 -1.68 -13.69
CA MET A 257 -0.43 -0.99 -13.78
C MET A 257 -1.59 -1.97 -14.03
N THR A 258 -1.48 -3.20 -13.51
CA THR A 258 -2.48 -4.27 -13.68
C THR A 258 -3.25 -4.56 -12.39
N GLN A 259 -4.24 -5.45 -12.47
CA GLN A 259 -5.03 -5.86 -11.31
C GLN A 259 -4.14 -6.39 -10.18
N GLY A 260 -4.33 -5.84 -8.97
CA GLY A 260 -3.58 -6.22 -7.77
C GLY A 260 -2.56 -5.18 -7.32
N TYR A 261 -2.34 -4.14 -8.12
CA TYR A 261 -1.49 -3.00 -7.80
C TYR A 261 -2.31 -1.81 -7.29
N ALA A 262 -1.73 -1.01 -6.40
CA ALA A 262 -2.29 0.28 -5.98
C ALA A 262 -1.22 1.37 -6.10
N TRP A 263 -1.60 2.51 -6.68
CA TRP A 263 -0.72 3.65 -6.86
C TRP A 263 -1.39 4.90 -6.27
N ILE A 264 -0.65 5.62 -5.42
CA ILE A 264 -1.07 6.89 -4.83
C ILE A 264 -0.05 7.95 -5.23
N ILE A 265 -0.50 9.06 -5.81
CA ILE A 265 0.33 10.23 -6.10
C ILE A 265 0.03 11.34 -5.07
N THR A 266 1.07 12.02 -4.60
CA THR A 266 0.95 13.23 -3.76
C THR A 266 0.51 14.44 -4.58
N ASP A 267 0.27 15.57 -3.91
CA ASP A 267 -0.09 16.83 -4.57
C ASP A 267 0.93 17.32 -5.63
N GLY A 268 2.21 16.98 -5.49
CA GLY A 268 3.27 17.33 -6.45
C GLY A 268 2.94 16.99 -7.90
N LEU A 269 2.57 15.74 -8.18
CA LEU A 269 2.10 15.33 -9.52
C LEU A 269 0.60 15.61 -9.70
N SER A 270 -0.20 15.48 -8.65
CA SER A 270 -1.65 15.63 -8.75
C SER A 270 -2.11 17.03 -9.20
N ASN A 271 -1.32 18.06 -8.90
CA ASN A 271 -1.59 19.44 -9.33
C ASN A 271 -1.22 19.71 -10.79
N SER A 272 -0.48 18.82 -11.45
CA SER A 272 0.06 18.99 -12.80
C SER A 272 -0.19 17.76 -13.68
N LEU A 273 -1.31 17.05 -13.47
CA LEU A 273 -1.68 15.90 -14.30
C LEU A 273 -1.90 16.29 -15.76
N ASP A 274 -2.52 17.45 -16.01
CA ASP A 274 -2.74 17.99 -17.36
C ASP A 274 -1.42 18.32 -18.10
N ASP A 275 -0.30 18.44 -17.36
CA ASP A 275 1.02 18.72 -17.92
C ASP A 275 1.80 17.43 -18.28
N LEU A 276 1.24 16.25 -18.00
CA LEU A 276 1.82 14.96 -18.39
C LEU A 276 1.57 14.68 -19.89
N VAL A 277 2.44 13.86 -20.47
CA VAL A 277 2.24 13.41 -21.85
C VAL A 277 0.98 12.53 -21.91
N PRO A 278 0.09 12.65 -22.91
CA PRO A 278 -1.17 11.89 -22.96
C PRO A 278 -1.03 10.38 -22.74
N ILE A 279 0.01 9.76 -23.32
CA ILE A 279 0.33 8.33 -23.15
C ILE A 279 0.57 7.96 -21.68
N ALA A 280 1.18 8.86 -20.91
CA ALA A 280 1.39 8.65 -19.49
C ALA A 280 0.08 8.72 -18.71
N ILE A 281 -0.81 9.66 -19.05
CA ILE A 281 -2.14 9.76 -18.41
C ILE A 281 -2.95 8.49 -18.69
N ASP A 282 -2.94 8.00 -19.93
CA ASP A 282 -3.59 6.73 -20.30
C ASP A 282 -3.00 5.53 -19.54
N SER A 283 -1.71 5.61 -19.18
CA SER A 283 -1.03 4.60 -18.38
C SER A 283 -1.33 4.70 -16.88
N MET A 284 -2.01 5.75 -16.43
CA MET A 284 -2.32 6.04 -15.02
C MET A 284 -3.70 5.56 -14.58
N ASP A 285 -4.36 4.71 -15.37
CA ASP A 285 -5.67 4.18 -15.02
C ASP A 285 -5.69 3.49 -13.66
N GLY A 286 -6.58 3.97 -12.80
CA GLY A 286 -6.74 3.48 -11.43
C GLY A 286 -5.80 4.08 -10.39
N VAL A 287 -4.94 5.04 -10.76
CA VAL A 287 -4.12 5.80 -9.81
C VAL A 287 -5.01 6.69 -8.93
N LEU A 288 -4.73 6.71 -7.63
CA LEU A 288 -5.34 7.64 -6.68
C LEU A 288 -4.45 8.87 -6.53
N GLY A 289 -5.05 10.06 -6.52
CA GLY A 289 -4.34 11.30 -6.24
C GLY A 289 -4.97 12.12 -5.14
N ILE A 290 -4.15 12.94 -4.50
CA ILE A 290 -4.57 13.92 -3.50
C ILE A 290 -4.04 15.29 -3.86
N ARG A 291 -4.88 16.32 -3.72
CA ARG A 291 -4.49 17.71 -3.99
C ARG A 291 -5.28 18.71 -3.15
N PRO A 292 -4.84 19.98 -3.03
CA PRO A 292 -5.63 21.04 -2.41
C PRO A 292 -7.00 21.17 -3.08
N TYR A 293 -8.06 21.25 -2.27
CA TYR A 293 -9.40 21.56 -2.75
C TYR A 293 -9.54 23.06 -3.00
N ILE A 294 -9.91 23.42 -4.22
CA ILE A 294 -10.22 24.79 -4.59
C ILE A 294 -11.73 24.95 -4.81
N PRO A 295 -12.42 25.81 -4.04
CA PRO A 295 -13.83 26.09 -4.24
C PRO A 295 -14.11 26.65 -5.64
N LYS A 296 -15.14 26.14 -6.31
CA LYS A 296 -15.56 26.67 -7.61
C LYS A 296 -16.29 28.01 -7.41
N SER A 297 -15.81 29.06 -8.05
CA SER A 297 -16.45 30.38 -8.09
C SER A 297 -16.61 30.91 -9.51
N PHE A 298 -17.47 31.91 -9.70
CA PHE A 298 -17.66 32.54 -11.01
C PHE A 298 -16.41 33.32 -11.42
N GLU A 299 -15.79 34.00 -10.47
CA GLU A 299 -14.56 34.78 -10.61
C GLU A 299 -13.42 33.90 -11.10
N GLN A 300 -13.26 32.71 -10.49
CA GLN A 300 -12.26 31.73 -10.89
C GLN A 300 -12.51 31.21 -12.32
N ALA A 301 -13.76 30.87 -12.67
CA ALA A 301 -14.09 30.38 -14.01
C ALA A 301 -13.86 31.47 -15.08
N ASN A 302 -14.20 32.72 -14.78
CA ASN A 302 -13.95 33.87 -15.65
C ASN A 302 -12.45 34.11 -15.82
N PHE A 303 -11.69 34.12 -14.73
CA PHE A 303 -10.23 34.25 -14.76
C PHE A 303 -9.59 33.15 -15.59
N LYS A 304 -9.96 31.88 -15.37
CA LYS A 304 -9.46 30.73 -16.15
C LYS A 304 -9.71 30.91 -17.65
N THR A 305 -10.87 31.44 -18.04
CA THR A 305 -11.21 31.73 -19.44
C THR A 305 -10.34 32.84 -20.03
N ARG A 306 -10.12 33.94 -19.29
CA ARG A 306 -9.24 35.03 -19.73
C ARG A 306 -7.77 34.58 -19.82
N TRP A 307 -7.29 33.88 -18.80
CA TRP A 307 -5.94 33.34 -18.75
C TRP A 307 -5.68 32.42 -19.95
N LYS A 308 -6.61 31.51 -20.26
CA LYS A 308 -6.49 30.60 -21.42
C LYS A 308 -6.37 31.36 -22.75
N LYS A 309 -7.15 32.43 -22.93
CA LYS A 309 -7.04 33.31 -24.11
C LYS A 309 -5.66 33.98 -24.19
N GLN A 310 -5.17 34.50 -23.07
CA GLN A 310 -3.88 35.18 -23.02
C GLN A 310 -2.71 34.21 -23.23
N PHE A 311 -2.78 33.02 -22.65
CA PHE A 311 -1.79 31.96 -22.81
C PHE A 311 -1.61 31.58 -24.29
N TYR A 312 -2.69 31.29 -25.01
CA TYR A 312 -2.60 30.98 -26.45
C TYR A 312 -2.18 32.16 -27.32
N SER A 313 -2.53 33.39 -26.92
CA SER A 313 -2.06 34.58 -27.63
C SER A 313 -0.55 34.77 -27.51
N LEU A 314 0.05 34.40 -26.37
CA LEU A 314 1.48 34.55 -26.13
C LEU A 314 2.30 33.32 -26.60
N LYS A 315 1.67 32.14 -26.64
CA LYS A 315 2.31 30.87 -27.04
C LYS A 315 1.45 30.13 -28.08
N PRO A 316 1.34 30.66 -29.32
CA PRO A 316 0.50 30.06 -30.36
C PRO A 316 0.99 28.68 -30.81
N ASP A 317 2.30 28.41 -30.73
CA ASP A 317 2.92 27.17 -31.19
C ASP A 317 2.98 26.06 -30.11
N SER A 318 2.40 26.29 -28.92
CA SER A 318 2.46 25.30 -27.84
C SER A 318 1.53 24.12 -28.15
N LEU A 319 2.12 22.95 -28.39
CA LEU A 319 1.41 21.69 -28.67
C LEU A 319 0.71 21.10 -27.44
N LEU A 320 1.08 21.54 -26.23
CA LEU A 320 0.49 21.07 -24.98
C LEU A 320 -0.61 22.05 -24.54
N VAL A 321 -1.82 21.52 -24.37
CA VAL A 321 -2.92 22.23 -23.72
C VAL A 321 -2.61 22.28 -22.23
N SER A 322 -1.85 23.30 -21.80
CA SER A 322 -1.65 23.53 -20.37
C SER A 322 -2.92 24.15 -19.78
N GLU A 323 -3.39 23.57 -18.69
CA GLU A 323 -4.53 24.06 -17.94
C GLU A 323 -4.05 24.86 -16.73
N LEU A 324 -4.81 25.90 -16.37
CA LEU A 324 -4.53 26.68 -15.16
C LEU A 324 -4.69 25.78 -13.93
N ASN A 325 -3.59 25.59 -13.20
CA ASN A 325 -3.55 24.79 -11.97
C ASN A 325 -3.44 25.66 -10.70
N VAL A 326 -3.33 24.99 -9.55
CA VAL A 326 -3.30 25.63 -8.22
C VAL A 326 -2.16 26.63 -8.05
N PHE A 327 -0.99 26.38 -8.65
CA PHE A 327 0.16 27.28 -8.54
C PHE A 327 -0.08 28.61 -9.23
N GLY A 328 -0.81 28.61 -10.36
CA GLY A 328 -1.23 29.84 -11.03
C GLY A 328 -2.23 30.64 -10.19
N LEU A 329 -3.20 29.95 -9.55
CA LEU A 329 -4.16 30.59 -8.64
C LEU A 329 -3.48 31.18 -7.40
N TRP A 330 -2.53 30.45 -6.81
CA TRP A 330 -1.74 30.99 -5.69
C TRP A 330 -0.84 32.14 -6.12
N ALA A 331 -0.26 32.12 -7.32
CA ALA A 331 0.49 33.27 -7.85
C ALA A 331 -0.39 34.52 -7.96
N TYR A 332 -1.62 34.36 -8.47
CA TYR A 332 -2.60 35.44 -8.54
C TYR A 332 -2.93 36.01 -7.15
N ASP A 333 -3.32 35.15 -6.20
CA ASP A 333 -3.71 35.59 -4.85
C ASP A 333 -2.53 36.18 -4.06
N THR A 334 -1.31 35.67 -4.31
CA THR A 334 -0.08 36.18 -3.70
C THR A 334 0.15 37.65 -4.05
N VAL A 335 0.07 38.00 -5.34
CA VAL A 335 0.36 39.38 -5.75
C VAL A 335 -0.80 40.32 -5.45
N GLN A 336 -2.05 39.83 -5.47
CA GLN A 336 -3.22 40.55 -4.94
C GLN A 336 -3.01 40.95 -3.47
N ALA A 337 -2.63 39.98 -2.63
CA ALA A 337 -2.37 40.22 -1.21
C ALA A 337 -1.16 41.15 -0.99
N LEU A 338 -0.10 41.00 -1.79
CA LEU A 338 1.07 41.88 -1.76
C LEU A 338 0.69 43.32 -2.13
N ALA A 339 0.00 43.53 -3.24
CA ALA A 339 -0.41 44.85 -3.70
C ALA A 339 -1.34 45.52 -2.69
N LYS A 340 -2.25 44.76 -2.07
CA LYS A 340 -3.08 45.25 -0.98
C LYS A 340 -2.27 45.66 0.25
N ALA A 341 -1.26 44.88 0.63
CA ALA A 341 -0.37 45.24 1.72
C ALA A 341 0.42 46.51 1.41
N VAL A 342 0.87 46.71 0.17
CA VAL A 342 1.56 47.91 -0.29
C VAL A 342 0.66 49.16 -0.22
N GLU A 343 -0.59 49.07 -0.68
CA GLU A 343 -1.54 50.19 -0.56
C GLU A 343 -1.82 50.55 0.92
N ASP A 344 -1.92 49.54 1.78
CA ASP A 344 -2.24 49.75 3.19
C ASP A 344 -1.09 50.36 4.02
N ILE A 345 0.17 50.21 3.60
CA ILE A 345 1.32 50.84 4.27
C ILE A 345 1.59 52.26 3.78
N TRP A 346 0.91 52.69 2.71
CA TRP A 346 1.09 54.02 2.13
C TRP A 346 0.37 55.12 2.96
N PRO A 347 0.98 56.31 3.20
CA PRO A 347 2.25 56.81 2.66
C PRO A 347 3.51 56.32 3.39
N LEU A 348 4.51 55.89 2.62
CA LEU A 348 5.85 55.54 3.10
C LEU A 348 6.60 56.82 3.49
N ARG A 349 6.53 57.20 4.77
CA ARG A 349 7.28 58.34 5.33
C ARG A 349 8.66 57.94 5.89
N SER A 350 9.19 56.79 5.52
CA SER A 350 10.36 56.18 6.19
C SER A 350 11.40 55.67 5.20
N PRO A 351 12.65 55.45 5.63
CA PRO A 351 13.72 55.00 4.74
C PRO A 351 13.42 53.62 4.12
N LEU A 352 13.91 53.38 2.89
CA LEU A 352 13.80 52.10 2.15
C LEU A 352 14.16 50.87 3.01
N SER A 353 15.16 50.98 3.90
CA SER A 353 15.57 49.91 4.82
C SER A 353 14.50 49.47 5.82
N GLN A 354 13.47 50.29 6.06
CA GLN A 354 12.33 49.96 6.92
C GLN A 354 11.10 49.49 6.13
N GLU A 355 11.11 49.56 4.81
CA GLU A 355 9.96 49.22 3.97
C GLU A 355 9.73 47.70 3.94
N GLY A 356 10.79 46.92 3.74
CA GLY A 356 10.72 45.45 3.78
C GLY A 356 10.14 44.89 5.09
N PRO A 357 10.66 45.27 6.27
CA PRO A 357 10.10 44.84 7.56
C PRO A 357 8.65 45.27 7.78
N ARG A 358 8.26 46.48 7.35
CA ARG A 358 6.87 46.95 7.47
C ARG A 358 5.94 46.19 6.55
N LEU A 359 6.34 45.98 5.30
CA LEU A 359 5.58 45.21 4.33
C LEU A 359 5.40 43.77 4.80
N LEU A 360 6.47 43.13 5.28
CA LEU A 360 6.42 41.81 5.92
C LEU A 360 5.42 41.79 7.07
N SER A 361 5.53 42.74 8.01
CA SER A 361 4.60 42.82 9.15
C SER A 361 3.14 43.01 8.70
N LYS A 362 2.90 43.74 7.61
CA LYS A 362 1.57 43.98 7.08
C LYS A 362 0.99 42.73 6.42
N ILE A 363 1.80 42.01 5.64
CA ILE A 363 1.38 40.74 5.00
C ILE A 363 1.05 39.70 6.07
N LEU A 364 1.90 39.56 7.10
CA LEU A 364 1.69 38.58 8.18
C LEU A 364 0.47 38.88 9.07
N ASN A 365 0.07 40.16 9.15
CA ASN A 365 -1.11 40.60 9.91
C ASN A 365 -2.32 40.92 9.01
N SER A 366 -2.28 40.49 7.76
CA SER A 366 -3.39 40.68 6.82
C SER A 366 -4.61 39.89 7.28
N LYS A 367 -5.80 40.46 7.08
CA LYS A 367 -7.06 39.74 7.34
C LYS A 367 -7.28 38.70 6.24
N PRO A 368 -8.02 37.61 6.52
CA PRO A 368 -8.45 36.69 5.47
C PRO A 368 -9.13 37.43 4.32
N THR A 369 -8.69 37.14 3.10
CA THR A 369 -9.26 37.70 1.87
C THR A 369 -9.80 36.59 0.99
N GLN A 370 -10.87 36.86 0.25
CA GLN A 370 -11.39 35.91 -0.72
C GLN A 370 -10.60 36.05 -2.03
N GLY A 371 -9.78 35.05 -2.34
CA GLY A 371 -9.00 34.94 -3.57
C GLY A 371 -9.61 33.95 -4.55
N LEU A 372 -8.92 33.72 -5.68
CA LEU A 372 -9.30 32.72 -6.68
C LEU A 372 -9.05 31.28 -6.21
N SER A 373 -8.15 31.09 -5.24
CA SER A 373 -7.91 29.80 -4.58
C SER A 373 -8.84 29.52 -3.39
N GLY A 374 -9.77 30.43 -3.09
CA GLY A 374 -10.69 30.34 -1.95
C GLY A 374 -10.33 31.34 -0.85
N ASP A 375 -10.46 30.91 0.41
CA ASP A 375 -10.07 31.74 1.55
C ASP A 375 -8.54 31.83 1.62
N PHE A 376 -7.99 32.99 1.27
CA PHE A 376 -6.56 33.26 1.30
C PHE A 376 -6.19 33.94 2.61
N HIS A 377 -5.47 33.22 3.46
CA HIS A 377 -5.08 33.68 4.78
C HIS A 377 -3.71 33.15 5.16
N ILE A 378 -2.82 34.04 5.60
CA ILE A 378 -1.45 33.70 5.98
C ILE A 378 -1.38 33.62 7.51
N VAL A 379 -1.10 32.44 8.04
CA VAL A 379 -0.95 32.18 9.48
C VAL A 379 0.46 31.68 9.74
N ASN A 380 1.17 32.32 10.68
CA ASN A 380 2.56 31.98 11.03
C ASN A 380 3.51 31.97 9.81
N GLY A 381 3.32 32.90 8.88
CA GLY A 381 4.16 33.03 7.68
C GLY A 381 3.90 31.99 6.58
N GLN A 382 2.81 31.23 6.66
CA GLN A 382 2.39 30.33 5.58
C GLN A 382 0.89 30.36 5.32
N LEU A 383 0.46 29.99 4.12
CA LEU A 383 -0.95 29.84 3.76
C LEU A 383 -1.63 28.85 4.69
N GLU A 384 -2.80 29.22 5.20
CA GLU A 384 -3.63 28.35 6.02
C GLU A 384 -4.05 27.11 5.21
N PRO A 385 -3.92 25.90 5.76
CA PRO A 385 -4.20 24.70 4.98
C PRO A 385 -5.65 24.59 4.52
N LEU A 386 -5.81 24.30 3.22
CA LEU A 386 -7.11 24.03 2.62
C LEU A 386 -7.57 22.60 2.90
N ALA A 387 -8.85 22.32 2.65
CA ALA A 387 -9.31 20.93 2.54
C ALA A 387 -8.55 20.22 1.41
N LEU A 388 -8.46 18.89 1.45
CA LEU A 388 -7.87 18.10 0.37
C LEU A 388 -8.96 17.41 -0.43
N GLU A 389 -8.79 17.38 -1.73
CA GLU A 389 -9.59 16.60 -2.67
C GLU A 389 -8.85 15.30 -3.00
N ILE A 390 -9.59 14.20 -3.02
CA ILE A 390 -9.07 12.88 -3.41
C ILE A 390 -9.81 12.45 -4.68
N PHE A 391 -9.04 12.06 -5.68
CA PHE A 391 -9.57 11.65 -6.96
C PHE A 391 -8.94 10.34 -7.44
N ASN A 392 -9.60 9.73 -8.41
CA ASN A 392 -9.19 8.53 -9.11
C ASN A 392 -8.99 8.89 -10.59
N VAL A 393 -7.86 8.55 -11.16
CA VAL A 393 -7.61 8.68 -12.61
C VAL A 393 -8.39 7.58 -13.33
N ILE A 394 -9.20 7.95 -14.32
CA ILE A 394 -10.05 7.05 -15.11
C ILE A 394 -10.08 7.53 -16.56
N GLY A 395 -9.48 6.75 -17.45
CA GLY A 395 -9.15 7.15 -18.82
C GLY A 395 -8.35 8.45 -18.82
N ASN A 396 -8.67 9.31 -19.78
CA ASN A 396 -8.05 10.63 -19.95
C ASN A 396 -8.58 11.68 -18.96
N GLY A 397 -9.19 11.28 -17.85
CA GLY A 397 -9.86 12.19 -16.94
C GLY A 397 -9.74 11.80 -15.48
N GLU A 398 -10.29 12.67 -14.65
CA GLU A 398 -10.27 12.51 -13.20
C GLU A 398 -11.68 12.36 -12.65
N ARG A 399 -11.83 11.51 -11.65
CA ARG A 399 -13.06 11.40 -10.87
C ARG A 399 -12.79 11.67 -9.40
N VAL A 400 -13.34 12.77 -8.89
CA VAL A 400 -13.32 13.06 -7.45
C VAL A 400 -14.10 11.98 -6.70
N ILE A 401 -13.41 11.30 -5.79
CA ILE A 401 -13.95 10.22 -4.96
C ILE A 401 -14.27 10.66 -3.54
N GLY A 402 -13.67 11.73 -3.04
CA GLY A 402 -14.00 12.31 -1.74
C GLY A 402 -13.08 13.45 -1.35
N TYR A 403 -13.18 13.83 -0.08
CA TYR A 403 -12.45 14.95 0.51
C TYR A 403 -11.89 14.57 1.86
N TRP A 404 -10.82 15.24 2.26
CA TRP A 404 -10.23 15.11 3.58
C TRP A 404 -10.08 16.48 4.25
N THR A 405 -10.39 16.54 5.54
CA THR A 405 -10.11 17.71 6.39
C THR A 405 -9.55 17.25 7.73
N PRO A 406 -8.70 18.05 8.40
CA PRO A 406 -8.15 17.68 9.71
C PRO A 406 -9.22 17.45 10.78
N LYS A 407 -10.38 18.12 10.66
CA LYS A 407 -11.47 18.04 11.63
C LYS A 407 -12.39 16.84 11.42
N ASN A 408 -12.64 16.46 10.17
CA ASN A 408 -13.66 15.46 9.82
C ASN A 408 -13.05 14.16 9.23
N GLY A 409 -11.75 14.14 8.92
CA GLY A 409 -11.11 13.05 8.19
C GLY A 409 -11.69 12.88 6.78
N MET A 410 -11.70 11.64 6.30
CA MET A 410 -12.21 11.23 4.97
C MET A 410 -13.75 11.29 4.86
N SER A 411 -14.25 11.92 3.79
CA SER A 411 -15.70 12.11 3.57
C SER A 411 -16.09 12.17 2.08
N LYS A 412 -17.36 11.86 1.76
CA LYS A 412 -17.91 11.96 0.38
C LYS A 412 -18.13 13.40 -0.07
N SER A 413 -18.36 14.30 0.90
CA SER A 413 -18.59 15.72 0.66
C SER A 413 -18.02 16.55 1.81
N LEU A 414 -17.57 17.76 1.49
CA LEU A 414 -16.94 18.71 2.42
C LEU A 414 -17.78 18.98 3.69
N ASN A 415 -19.11 18.97 3.57
CA ASN A 415 -20.07 19.34 4.63
C ASN A 415 -20.81 18.12 5.22
N SER A 416 -20.24 16.92 5.15
CA SER A 416 -20.88 15.71 5.69
C SER A 416 -21.03 15.83 7.22
N PRO A 417 -22.25 15.72 7.80
CA PRO A 417 -22.45 15.82 9.24
C PRO A 417 -21.76 14.66 9.99
N LYS A 418 -21.27 14.94 11.20
CA LYS A 418 -20.55 14.04 12.16
C LYS A 418 -21.17 12.64 12.43
N ARG A 419 -22.34 12.30 11.86
CA ARG A 419 -23.11 11.11 12.21
C ARG A 419 -22.61 9.79 11.60
N LEU A 420 -21.59 9.80 10.74
CA LEU A 420 -21.15 8.61 10.01
C LEU A 420 -19.74 8.17 10.39
N ALA A 421 -19.65 7.34 11.45
CA ALA A 421 -18.51 6.49 11.81
C ALA A 421 -17.15 7.20 11.97
N PRO A 422 -16.14 6.57 12.63
CA PRO A 422 -14.77 7.06 12.54
C PRO A 422 -14.35 7.20 11.06
N SER A 423 -13.50 8.19 10.78
CA SER A 423 -12.89 8.48 9.47
C SER A 423 -12.50 7.18 8.76
N SER A 424 -13.31 6.78 7.78
CA SER A 424 -13.15 5.50 7.10
C SER A 424 -13.19 5.73 5.61
N VAL A 425 -12.32 5.02 4.90
CA VAL A 425 -12.26 4.97 3.44
C VAL A 425 -13.59 4.47 2.83
N ASN A 426 -14.44 3.79 3.61
CA ASN A 426 -15.82 3.45 3.23
C ASN A 426 -16.70 4.69 2.94
N ASN A 427 -16.27 5.86 3.43
CA ASN A 427 -16.87 7.15 3.13
C ASN A 427 -16.30 7.79 1.85
N LEU A 428 -15.56 7.06 1.02
CA LEU A 428 -15.22 7.50 -0.34
C LEU A 428 -16.22 6.91 -1.34
N ARG A 429 -16.28 7.49 -2.55
CA ARG A 429 -17.00 6.89 -3.68
C ARG A 429 -16.26 5.64 -4.15
N LYS A 430 -16.94 4.83 -4.98
CA LYS A 430 -16.36 3.61 -5.54
C LYS A 430 -15.07 3.94 -6.31
N ILE A 431 -14.02 3.21 -5.98
CA ILE A 431 -12.68 3.32 -6.58
C ILE A 431 -12.53 2.24 -7.64
N ILE A 432 -11.88 2.61 -8.73
CA ILE A 432 -11.41 1.70 -9.78
C ILE A 432 -9.90 1.65 -9.63
N TRP A 433 -9.39 0.43 -9.47
CA TRP A 433 -7.98 0.13 -9.33
C TRP A 433 -7.37 -0.20 -10.69
N PRO A 434 -6.04 -0.16 -10.82
CA PRO A 434 -5.35 -0.56 -12.05
C PRO A 434 -5.83 -1.90 -12.60
N GLY A 435 -5.88 -2.01 -13.93
CA GLY A 435 -6.50 -3.13 -14.64
C GLY A 435 -8.03 -3.19 -14.57
N ASP A 436 -8.70 -2.03 -14.49
CA ASP A 436 -10.16 -1.88 -14.41
C ASP A 436 -10.83 -2.68 -13.28
N SER A 437 -10.07 -2.95 -12.22
CA SER A 437 -10.52 -3.78 -11.12
C SER A 437 -11.33 -2.96 -10.12
N THR A 438 -12.47 -3.50 -9.68
CA THR A 438 -13.21 -2.94 -8.53
C THR A 438 -12.83 -3.61 -7.22
N VAL A 439 -11.95 -4.61 -7.27
CA VAL A 439 -11.43 -5.35 -6.12
C VAL A 439 -10.20 -4.62 -5.58
N LYS A 440 -10.27 -4.26 -4.29
CA LYS A 440 -9.16 -3.64 -3.55
C LYS A 440 -7.91 -4.54 -3.57
N PRO A 441 -6.73 -4.00 -3.92
CA PRO A 441 -5.45 -4.67 -3.74
C PRO A 441 -5.24 -5.11 -2.27
N LEU A 442 -4.68 -6.29 -2.06
CA LEU A 442 -4.52 -6.89 -0.74
C LEU A 442 -3.41 -6.24 0.11
N GLY A 443 -2.61 -5.32 -0.44
CA GLY A 443 -1.49 -4.69 0.26
C GLY A 443 -0.24 -5.58 0.32
N SER A 444 -0.42 -6.85 0.70
CA SER A 444 0.56 -7.92 0.59
C SER A 444 0.06 -9.00 -0.37
N GLY A 445 0.79 -9.28 -1.44
CA GLY A 445 0.37 -10.28 -2.41
C GLY A 445 1.53 -10.74 -3.28
N ILE A 446 1.77 -12.05 -3.27
CA ILE A 446 2.56 -12.73 -4.30
C ILE A 446 1.90 -12.35 -5.65
N PRO A 447 2.65 -11.79 -6.63
CA PRO A 447 2.11 -11.46 -7.93
C PRO A 447 1.42 -12.69 -8.53
N ARG A 448 0.12 -12.58 -8.87
CA ARG A 448 -0.68 -13.71 -9.38
C ARG A 448 -0.29 -14.18 -10.77
N THR A 449 0.73 -13.59 -11.40
CA THR A 449 0.84 -13.61 -12.87
C THR A 449 2.15 -14.12 -13.48
N LEU A 450 3.14 -14.68 -12.76
CA LEU A 450 4.37 -15.12 -13.47
C LEU A 450 5.07 -16.42 -13.08
N LYS A 451 4.72 -17.14 -12.00
CA LYS A 451 5.40 -18.42 -11.70
C LYS A 451 4.46 -19.50 -11.22
N LYS A 452 4.18 -20.49 -12.09
CA LYS A 452 3.58 -21.76 -11.69
C LYS A 452 4.50 -22.43 -10.67
N LEU A 453 3.96 -22.75 -9.49
CA LEU A 453 4.73 -23.42 -8.46
C LEU A 453 5.06 -24.86 -8.87
N LYS A 454 6.31 -25.28 -8.71
CA LYS A 454 6.75 -26.64 -8.99
C LYS A 454 6.65 -27.48 -7.73
N ILE A 455 5.78 -28.49 -7.76
CA ILE A 455 5.47 -29.31 -6.60
C ILE A 455 5.99 -30.72 -6.83
N GLY A 456 6.92 -31.18 -5.99
CA GLY A 456 7.47 -32.52 -6.05
C GLY A 456 6.54 -33.56 -5.43
N VAL A 457 6.37 -34.70 -6.11
CA VAL A 457 5.65 -35.87 -5.58
C VAL A 457 6.62 -37.05 -5.53
N PRO A 458 6.90 -37.64 -4.35
CA PRO A 458 7.82 -38.75 -4.22
C PRO A 458 7.23 -40.05 -4.78
N ARG A 459 8.12 -40.96 -5.17
CA ARG A 459 7.76 -42.33 -5.53
C ARG A 459 7.49 -43.17 -4.29
N MET A 460 6.22 -43.50 -4.07
CA MET A 460 5.77 -44.34 -2.95
C MET A 460 5.83 -45.82 -3.32
N ILE A 461 6.92 -46.50 -2.93
CA ILE A 461 7.15 -47.91 -3.25
C ILE A 461 6.31 -48.78 -2.30
N GLY A 462 5.46 -49.64 -2.87
CA GLY A 462 4.65 -50.61 -2.11
C GLY A 462 3.26 -50.11 -1.66
N PHE A 463 2.94 -48.84 -1.88
CA PHE A 463 1.67 -48.21 -1.50
C PHE A 463 1.05 -47.43 -2.67
N PRO A 464 0.51 -48.11 -3.70
CA PRO A 464 -0.01 -47.45 -4.90
C PRO A 464 -1.18 -46.49 -4.62
N ASP A 465 -1.96 -46.74 -3.56
CA ASP A 465 -3.08 -45.90 -3.16
C ASP A 465 -2.64 -44.53 -2.60
N LEU A 466 -1.44 -44.44 -2.02
CA LEU A 466 -0.89 -43.19 -1.52
C LEU A 466 -0.36 -42.29 -2.65
N GLY A 467 0.19 -42.91 -3.70
CA GLY A 467 0.75 -42.20 -4.85
C GLY A 467 1.25 -43.12 -5.94
N GLN A 468 0.67 -43.01 -7.14
CA GLN A 468 1.06 -43.72 -8.35
C GLN A 468 1.09 -42.80 -9.57
N LEU A 469 1.85 -43.19 -10.59
CA LEU A 469 1.86 -42.52 -11.89
C LEU A 469 0.84 -43.19 -12.81
N VAL A 470 -0.12 -42.41 -13.31
CA VAL A 470 -1.05 -42.85 -14.33
C VAL A 470 -0.78 -42.09 -15.62
N LEU A 471 -0.69 -42.82 -16.74
CA LEU A 471 -0.58 -42.20 -18.05
C LEU A 471 -1.93 -41.56 -18.41
N ASN A 472 -1.97 -40.24 -18.51
CA ASN A 472 -3.15 -39.56 -19.00
C ASN A 472 -3.24 -39.75 -20.53
N GLN A 473 -4.25 -40.51 -20.96
CA GLN A 473 -4.46 -40.87 -22.37
C GLN A 473 -4.75 -39.66 -23.27
N THR A 474 -5.18 -38.53 -22.71
CA THR A 474 -5.53 -37.32 -23.47
C THR A 474 -4.33 -36.40 -23.68
N THR A 475 -3.40 -36.34 -22.72
CA THR A 475 -2.23 -35.43 -22.76
C THR A 475 -0.91 -36.15 -23.03
N ASN A 476 -0.92 -37.48 -23.09
CA ASN A 476 0.26 -38.34 -23.22
C ASN A 476 1.36 -38.04 -22.17
N LYS A 477 0.96 -37.49 -21.02
CA LYS A 477 1.82 -37.13 -19.88
C LYS A 477 1.51 -38.04 -18.70
N LEU A 478 2.55 -38.43 -17.97
CA LEU A 478 2.43 -39.14 -16.70
C LEU A 478 1.93 -38.16 -15.63
N MET A 479 0.77 -38.44 -15.03
CA MET A 479 0.19 -37.64 -13.95
C MET A 479 0.28 -38.39 -12.62
N PRO A 480 0.74 -37.74 -11.53
CA PRO A 480 0.68 -38.32 -10.20
C PRO A 480 -0.76 -38.29 -9.67
N ILE A 481 -1.24 -39.44 -9.19
CA ILE A 481 -2.56 -39.64 -8.58
C ILE A 481 -2.37 -40.43 -7.29
N GLY A 482 -3.15 -40.14 -6.26
CA GLY A 482 -3.12 -40.87 -4.99
C GLY A 482 -3.62 -40.02 -3.85
N TYR A 483 -3.84 -40.64 -2.69
CA TYR A 483 -4.42 -39.99 -1.51
C TYR A 483 -3.72 -38.67 -1.16
N CYS A 484 -2.37 -38.64 -1.13
CA CYS A 484 -1.62 -37.43 -0.77
C CYS A 484 -1.83 -36.28 -1.77
N VAL A 485 -1.94 -36.61 -3.07
CA VAL A 485 -2.18 -35.65 -4.15
C VAL A 485 -3.61 -35.11 -4.08
N ASP A 486 -4.57 -35.97 -3.77
CA ASP A 486 -5.98 -35.57 -3.69
C ASP A 486 -6.26 -34.71 -2.46
N VAL A 487 -5.63 -35.00 -1.32
CA VAL A 487 -5.64 -34.10 -0.15
C VAL A 487 -5.05 -32.73 -0.52
N PHE A 488 -3.92 -32.70 -1.22
CA PHE A 488 -3.31 -31.45 -1.66
C PHE A 488 -4.26 -30.64 -2.58
N LYS A 489 -4.88 -31.28 -3.57
CA LYS A 489 -5.86 -30.63 -4.46
C LYS A 489 -7.05 -30.08 -3.67
N ALA A 490 -7.61 -30.87 -2.75
CA ALA A 490 -8.73 -30.45 -1.92
C ALA A 490 -8.37 -29.24 -1.04
N VAL A 491 -7.16 -29.19 -0.48
CA VAL A 491 -6.66 -28.04 0.26
C VAL A 491 -6.56 -26.81 -0.63
N VAL A 492 -5.99 -26.94 -1.83
CA VAL A 492 -5.88 -25.81 -2.78
C VAL A 492 -7.25 -25.29 -3.24
N GLU A 493 -8.21 -26.18 -3.45
CA GLU A 493 -9.59 -25.81 -3.80
C GLU A 493 -10.31 -25.10 -2.65
N ALA A 494 -10.03 -25.50 -1.41
CA ALA A 494 -10.59 -24.89 -0.20
C ALA A 494 -9.94 -23.53 0.17
N LEU A 495 -8.80 -23.18 -0.42
CA LEU A 495 -8.18 -21.87 -0.20
C LEU A 495 -9.10 -20.75 -0.74
N PRO A 496 -9.21 -19.60 -0.05
CA PRO A 496 -9.90 -18.44 -0.57
C PRO A 496 -9.34 -18.03 -1.93
N ASP A 497 -10.19 -17.63 -2.88
CA ASP A 497 -9.79 -17.12 -4.20
C ASP A 497 -8.59 -16.16 -4.19
N PRO A 498 -8.39 -15.29 -3.17
CA PRO A 498 -7.23 -14.44 -3.15
C PRO A 498 -5.86 -15.14 -2.98
N ILE A 499 -5.85 -16.38 -2.48
CA ILE A 499 -4.66 -17.18 -2.12
C ILE A 499 -4.44 -18.33 -3.11
N LYS A 500 -5.40 -18.62 -4.00
CA LYS A 500 -5.26 -19.68 -5.02
C LYS A 500 -4.08 -19.36 -5.96
N PHE A 501 -3.22 -20.34 -6.18
CA PHE A 501 -2.03 -20.25 -7.01
C PHE A 501 -2.05 -21.32 -8.10
N GLU A 502 -1.42 -21.04 -9.24
CA GLU A 502 -1.18 -22.06 -10.27
C GLU A 502 0.03 -22.93 -9.88
N TYR A 503 -0.08 -24.23 -10.11
CA TYR A 503 0.97 -25.19 -9.80
C TYR A 503 1.14 -26.25 -10.89
N GLU A 504 2.32 -26.87 -10.92
CA GLU A 504 2.65 -28.03 -11.74
C GLU A 504 3.21 -29.15 -10.84
N LEU A 505 2.59 -30.33 -10.92
CA LEU A 505 3.05 -31.52 -10.19
C LEU A 505 4.17 -32.22 -10.98
N GLN A 506 5.31 -32.43 -10.35
CA GLN A 506 6.48 -33.12 -10.90
C GLN A 506 6.80 -34.36 -10.08
N TYR A 507 6.91 -35.51 -10.74
CA TYR A 507 7.19 -36.77 -10.06
C TYR A 507 8.69 -37.00 -9.88
N TYR A 508 9.09 -37.43 -8.69
CA TYR A 508 10.48 -37.66 -8.32
C TYR A 508 10.73 -39.08 -7.79
N PRO A 509 11.78 -39.76 -8.29
CA PRO A 509 12.71 -39.29 -9.31
C PRO A 509 12.06 -39.37 -10.72
N PRO A 510 12.56 -38.61 -11.73
CA PRO A 510 11.98 -38.61 -13.07
C PRO A 510 11.88 -40.02 -13.63
N ALA A 511 10.83 -40.35 -14.38
CA ALA A 511 10.56 -41.72 -14.86
C ALA A 511 11.72 -42.40 -15.61
N ASN A 512 12.67 -41.61 -16.12
CA ASN A 512 13.85 -42.06 -16.87
C ASN A 512 15.13 -42.16 -16.02
N SER A 513 15.09 -41.92 -14.71
CA SER A 513 16.27 -42.04 -13.85
C SER A 513 16.62 -43.51 -13.62
N TYR A 514 17.85 -43.88 -13.96
CA TYR A 514 18.42 -45.20 -13.64
C TYR A 514 18.56 -45.43 -12.13
N ASP A 515 18.56 -44.34 -11.35
CA ASP A 515 18.61 -44.39 -9.91
C ASP A 515 17.23 -44.73 -9.35
N ARG A 516 17.11 -45.95 -8.81
CA ARG A 516 15.84 -46.53 -8.34
C ARG A 516 15.53 -46.16 -6.87
N THR A 517 16.37 -45.33 -6.25
CA THR A 517 16.32 -45.00 -4.82
C THR A 517 16.65 -43.53 -4.59
N SER A 518 15.83 -42.60 -5.09
CA SER A 518 15.90 -41.22 -4.59
C SER A 518 15.33 -41.20 -3.18
N THR A 519 16.18 -40.90 -2.20
CA THR A 519 15.79 -40.78 -0.79
C THR A 519 14.88 -39.56 -0.62
N TYR A 520 13.88 -39.63 0.27
CA TYR A 520 13.03 -38.45 0.59
C TYR A 520 13.87 -37.20 0.93
N ASP A 521 15.04 -37.39 1.53
CA ASP A 521 15.95 -36.30 1.88
C ASP A 521 16.49 -35.56 0.65
N GLU A 522 16.75 -36.26 -0.46
CA GLU A 522 17.20 -35.65 -1.71
C GLU A 522 16.08 -34.80 -2.33
N LEU A 523 14.84 -35.28 -2.28
CA LEU A 523 13.67 -34.55 -2.73
C LEU A 523 13.44 -33.28 -1.89
N LEU A 524 13.60 -33.37 -0.56
CA LEU A 524 13.52 -32.21 0.32
C LEU A 524 14.68 -31.24 0.11
N TYR A 525 15.87 -31.75 -0.21
CA TYR A 525 17.02 -30.90 -0.54
C TYR A 525 16.80 -30.07 -1.80
N GLN A 526 15.98 -30.54 -2.74
CA GLN A 526 15.54 -29.75 -3.90
C GLN A 526 14.60 -28.59 -3.53
N VAL A 527 13.84 -28.71 -2.44
CA VAL A 527 13.07 -27.59 -1.89
C VAL A 527 14.02 -26.56 -1.28
N TYR A 528 15.02 -27.03 -0.50
CA TYR A 528 16.04 -26.16 0.07
C TYR A 528 16.83 -25.38 -0.99
N ASN A 529 17.20 -26.03 -2.10
CA ASN A 529 17.87 -25.40 -3.23
C ASN A 529 16.95 -24.55 -4.14
N LYS A 530 15.66 -24.39 -3.79
CA LYS A 530 14.65 -23.63 -4.53
C LYS A 530 14.43 -24.12 -5.97
N THR A 531 14.75 -25.39 -6.25
CA THR A 531 14.43 -26.02 -7.55
C THR A 531 12.98 -26.50 -7.58
N LEU A 532 12.48 -26.96 -6.43
CA LEU A 532 11.07 -27.21 -6.15
C LEU A 532 10.57 -26.18 -5.13
N ASP A 533 9.30 -25.79 -5.26
CA ASP A 533 8.67 -24.83 -4.35
C ASP A 533 7.99 -25.54 -3.16
N ALA A 534 7.52 -26.78 -3.34
CA ALA A 534 6.94 -27.61 -2.28
C ALA A 534 7.03 -29.12 -2.60
N VAL A 535 6.81 -29.97 -1.60
CA VAL A 535 6.72 -31.43 -1.76
C VAL A 535 5.42 -31.95 -1.14
N VAL A 536 4.74 -32.85 -1.84
CA VAL A 536 3.48 -33.48 -1.42
C VAL A 536 3.67 -34.98 -1.38
N GLY A 537 3.55 -35.58 -0.21
CA GLY A 537 3.62 -37.03 -0.02
C GLY A 537 3.55 -37.47 1.44
N ASP A 538 3.82 -38.73 1.68
CA ASP A 538 3.96 -39.40 2.99
C ASP A 538 5.32 -39.09 3.65
N THR A 539 5.71 -37.82 3.67
CA THR A 539 7.00 -37.40 4.20
C THR A 539 6.98 -37.37 5.72
N THR A 540 7.80 -38.21 6.37
CA THR A 540 7.94 -38.20 7.83
C THR A 540 8.61 -36.92 8.32
N ILE A 541 8.01 -36.26 9.31
CA ILE A 541 8.56 -35.08 9.98
C ILE A 541 9.57 -35.55 11.03
N VAL A 542 10.87 -35.28 10.82
CA VAL A 542 11.97 -35.63 11.73
C VAL A 542 12.90 -34.44 11.92
N ALA A 543 13.55 -34.35 13.09
CA ALA A 543 14.39 -33.19 13.45
C ALA A 543 15.58 -32.97 12.50
N ASP A 544 16.13 -34.04 11.91
CA ASP A 544 17.28 -33.95 10.99
C ASP A 544 16.95 -33.26 9.65
N ARG A 545 15.66 -33.02 9.38
CA ARG A 545 15.17 -32.29 8.19
C ARG A 545 14.90 -30.80 8.48
N TRP A 546 15.75 -30.18 9.30
CA TRP A 546 15.61 -28.78 9.75
C TRP A 546 15.74 -27.72 8.64
N TYR A 547 16.21 -28.11 7.46
CA TYR A 547 16.43 -27.23 6.31
C TYR A 547 15.17 -27.00 5.45
N VAL A 548 14.03 -27.58 5.83
CA VAL A 548 12.72 -27.33 5.22
C VAL A 548 11.67 -27.08 6.29
N ASP A 549 10.69 -26.23 5.98
CA ASP A 549 9.53 -26.01 6.83
C ASP A 549 8.45 -27.06 6.55
N PHE A 550 7.88 -27.63 7.61
CA PHE A 550 6.79 -28.60 7.53
C PHE A 550 5.45 -27.96 7.89
N THR A 551 4.38 -28.42 7.24
CA THR A 551 3.01 -28.12 7.63
C THR A 551 2.60 -28.95 8.85
N LEU A 552 1.42 -28.66 9.40
CA LEU A 552 0.80 -29.56 10.37
C LEU A 552 0.56 -30.94 9.73
N PRO A 553 0.81 -32.04 10.47
CA PRO A 553 0.58 -33.38 9.94
C PRO A 553 -0.91 -33.57 9.64
N TYR A 554 -1.21 -34.02 8.42
CA TYR A 554 -2.58 -34.29 7.96
C TYR A 554 -3.03 -35.74 8.21
N SER A 555 -2.14 -36.57 8.76
CA SER A 555 -2.42 -37.94 9.17
C SER A 555 -1.65 -38.25 10.46
N ASP A 556 -2.26 -39.04 11.34
CA ASP A 556 -1.63 -39.46 12.59
C ASP A 556 -0.42 -40.36 12.29
N SER A 557 0.72 -40.07 12.92
CA SER A 557 1.92 -40.88 12.80
C SER A 557 2.04 -41.86 13.98
N GLY A 558 2.42 -43.10 13.69
CA GLY A 558 2.62 -44.12 14.72
C GLY A 558 3.37 -45.33 14.17
N VAL A 559 4.27 -45.91 14.98
CA VAL A 559 4.95 -47.16 14.65
C VAL A 559 4.16 -48.30 15.28
N SER A 560 3.72 -49.25 14.46
CA SER A 560 3.04 -50.46 14.92
C SER A 560 3.77 -51.70 14.42
N MET A 561 3.89 -52.71 15.28
CA MET A 561 4.49 -53.99 14.88
C MET A 561 3.41 -54.87 14.26
N VAL A 562 3.52 -55.14 12.96
CA VAL A 562 2.67 -56.13 12.28
C VAL A 562 3.32 -57.49 12.43
N VAL A 563 2.80 -58.31 13.34
CA VAL A 563 3.25 -59.70 13.51
C VAL A 563 2.31 -60.61 12.74
N PRO A 564 2.81 -61.45 11.81
CA PRO A 564 1.96 -62.44 11.16
C PRO A 564 1.39 -63.35 12.24
N ARG A 565 0.06 -63.34 12.39
CA ARG A 565 -0.63 -64.24 13.29
C ARG A 565 -0.45 -65.66 12.75
N ARG A 566 0.52 -66.40 13.29
CA ARG A 566 0.56 -67.86 13.12
C ARG A 566 -0.74 -68.37 13.72
N ASN A 567 -1.69 -68.73 12.86
CA ASN A 567 -2.81 -69.54 13.26
C ASN A 567 -2.21 -70.80 13.89
N LEU A 568 -2.29 -70.91 15.20
CA LEU A 568 -2.12 -72.16 15.93
C LEU A 568 -3.30 -73.07 15.58
N ARG A 569 -3.46 -73.43 14.30
CA ARG A 569 -4.11 -74.68 13.95
C ARG A 569 -3.14 -75.75 14.47
N PRO A 570 -3.49 -76.53 15.49
CA PRO A 570 -2.63 -77.59 15.96
C PRO A 570 -2.43 -78.52 14.77
N ARG A 571 -1.20 -78.63 14.27
CA ARG A 571 -0.85 -79.62 13.24
C ARG A 571 -0.92 -81.05 13.79
N ASN A 572 -1.37 -81.24 15.04
CA ASN A 572 -1.77 -82.53 15.58
C ASN A 572 -3.06 -82.39 16.39
N ASN A 573 -4.12 -83.00 15.88
CA ASN A 573 -5.44 -83.08 16.50
C ASN A 573 -5.45 -84.16 17.60
N SER A 574 -4.54 -84.06 18.57
CA SER A 574 -4.71 -84.70 19.87
C SER A 574 -4.98 -83.57 20.84
N ARG A 575 -6.24 -83.42 21.26
CA ARG A 575 -6.58 -82.70 22.49
C ARG A 575 -5.55 -83.11 23.53
N ASP A 576 -4.81 -82.14 24.05
CA ASP A 576 -3.72 -82.34 25.00
C ASP A 576 -4.35 -82.99 26.25
N MET A 577 -4.44 -84.33 26.26
CA MET A 577 -5.33 -85.09 27.15
C MET A 577 -4.94 -84.94 28.62
N PHE A 578 -3.73 -84.42 28.85
CA PHE A 578 -3.12 -84.15 30.14
C PHE A 578 -3.06 -82.64 30.47
N ILE A 579 -3.92 -81.80 29.86
CA ILE A 579 -3.99 -80.38 30.20
C ILE A 579 -4.28 -80.14 31.69
N PHE A 580 -4.96 -81.08 32.36
CA PHE A 580 -5.23 -81.04 33.79
C PHE A 580 -4.00 -81.30 34.68
N LEU A 581 -2.89 -81.82 34.13
CA LEU A 581 -1.62 -81.98 34.84
C LEU A 581 -0.73 -80.73 34.74
N LYS A 582 -0.95 -79.85 33.76
CA LYS A 582 -0.20 -78.58 33.57
C LYS A 582 -0.28 -77.57 34.73
N PRO A 583 -1.36 -77.47 35.53
CA PRO A 583 -1.45 -76.47 36.59
C PRO A 583 -0.41 -76.62 37.71
N PHE A 584 0.14 -77.83 37.90
CA PHE A 584 1.10 -78.10 38.97
C PHE A 584 2.40 -78.69 38.43
N TYR A 585 3.52 -78.32 39.05
CA TYR A 585 4.81 -78.90 38.71
C TYR A 585 4.83 -80.40 39.02
N TRP A 586 5.53 -81.19 38.21
CA TRP A 586 5.57 -82.65 38.36
C TRP A 586 6.00 -83.09 39.77
N GLY A 587 6.94 -82.36 40.38
CA GLY A 587 7.36 -82.59 41.76
C GLY A 587 6.23 -82.45 42.79
N LEU A 588 5.22 -81.61 42.55
CA LEU A 588 4.07 -81.46 43.45
C LEU A 588 3.14 -82.66 43.35
N TRP A 589 2.89 -83.13 42.12
CA TRP A 589 2.12 -84.35 41.91
C TRP A 589 2.75 -85.55 42.62
N VAL A 590 4.08 -85.68 42.51
CA VAL A 590 4.84 -86.72 43.24
C VAL A 590 4.74 -86.52 44.75
N ALA A 591 4.90 -85.28 45.24
CA ALA A 591 4.80 -84.97 46.67
C ALA A 591 3.40 -85.31 47.24
N VAL A 592 2.32 -85.02 46.51
CA VAL A 592 0.94 -85.37 46.89
C VAL A 592 0.78 -86.90 47.01
N VAL A 593 1.31 -87.66 46.05
CA VAL A 593 1.27 -89.13 46.10
C VAL A 593 2.09 -89.68 47.28
N VAL A 594 3.29 -89.15 47.52
CA VAL A 594 4.13 -89.55 48.64
C VAL A 594 3.47 -89.23 49.98
N ALA A 595 2.90 -88.03 50.13
CA ALA A 595 2.15 -87.64 51.32
C ALA A 595 0.96 -88.57 51.57
N PHE A 596 0.22 -88.93 50.50
CA PHE A 596 -0.90 -89.87 50.60
C PHE A 596 -0.44 -91.25 51.13
N ILE A 597 0.66 -91.79 50.60
CA ILE A 597 1.22 -93.07 51.05
C ILE A 597 1.71 -92.99 52.50
N ALA A 598 2.41 -91.92 52.89
CA ALA A 598 2.88 -91.72 54.26
C ALA A 598 1.72 -91.63 55.27
N THR A 599 0.60 -91.01 54.86
CA THR A 599 -0.61 -90.93 55.68
C THR A 599 -1.24 -92.33 55.87
N LEU A 600 -1.33 -93.12 54.80
CA LEU A 600 -1.81 -94.52 54.88
C LEU A 600 -0.95 -95.39 55.79
N LEU A 601 0.38 -95.26 55.70
CA LEU A 601 1.32 -95.99 56.56
C LEU A 601 1.20 -95.58 58.03
N SER A 602 1.04 -94.28 58.30
CA SER A 602 0.88 -93.75 59.66
C SER A 602 -0.41 -94.24 60.32
N ILE A 603 -1.53 -94.25 59.59
CA ILE A 603 -2.81 -94.81 60.06
C ILE A 603 -2.68 -96.32 60.29
N GLY A 604 -2.01 -97.05 59.40
CA GLY A 604 -1.73 -98.48 59.56
C GLY A 604 -0.89 -98.78 60.81
N PHE A 605 0.12 -97.96 61.10
CA PHE A 605 0.97 -98.09 62.29
C PHE A 605 0.23 -97.77 63.59
N LEU A 606 -0.53 -96.67 63.64
CA LEU A 606 -1.35 -96.28 64.79
C LEU A 606 -2.34 -97.38 65.18
N ARG A 607 -2.95 -98.06 64.21
CA ARG A 607 -3.93 -99.12 64.47
C ARG A 607 -3.30 -100.45 64.92
N LYS A 608 -2.07 -100.76 64.45
CA LYS A 608 -1.28 -101.91 64.95
C LYS A 608 -0.95 -101.80 66.44
N MET A 609 -0.86 -100.57 66.96
CA MET A 609 -0.63 -100.32 68.38
C MET A 609 -1.90 -100.42 69.24
N GLN A 610 -3.10 -100.45 68.64
CA GLN A 610 -4.36 -100.25 69.38
C GLN A 610 -5.30 -101.47 69.45
N HIS A 611 -5.15 -102.52 68.62
CA HIS A 611 -5.73 -103.86 68.85
C HIS A 611 -5.27 -104.90 67.81
N GLY A 612 -5.12 -106.16 68.25
CA GLY A 612 -4.76 -107.32 67.43
C GLY A 612 -5.92 -107.92 66.63
N GLU A 613 -5.56 -108.46 65.47
CA GLU A 613 -6.28 -109.34 64.53
C GLU A 613 -7.55 -108.85 63.79
N ASN A 614 -7.32 -108.62 62.49
CA ASN A 614 -8.11 -108.99 61.31
C ASN A 614 -9.65 -108.94 61.38
N GLU A 615 -10.23 -107.80 60.99
CA GLU A 615 -11.30 -107.76 59.97
C GLU A 615 -11.25 -106.45 59.13
N GLU A 616 -11.39 -106.60 57.81
CA GLU A 616 -11.57 -105.58 56.76
C GLU A 616 -10.44 -104.57 56.44
N ARG A 617 -9.35 -105.04 55.78
CA ARG A 617 -8.24 -104.20 55.26
C ARG A 617 -8.65 -103.14 54.21
N TRP A 618 -9.78 -103.29 53.54
CA TRP A 618 -10.19 -102.44 52.41
C TRP A 618 -10.80 -101.13 52.90
N ARG A 619 -11.54 -101.13 54.01
CA ARG A 619 -12.09 -99.90 54.63
C ARG A 619 -11.00 -98.91 55.07
N LEU A 620 -9.79 -99.39 55.34
CA LEU A 620 -8.62 -98.57 55.73
C LEU A 620 -8.10 -97.67 54.61
N VAL A 621 -8.24 -98.08 53.35
CA VAL A 621 -7.82 -97.25 52.19
C VAL A 621 -8.94 -96.28 51.79
N TRP A 622 -10.19 -96.73 51.90
CA TRP A 622 -11.36 -95.97 51.44
C TRP A 622 -11.67 -94.74 52.30
N ILE A 623 -11.48 -94.76 53.62
CA ILE A 623 -11.84 -93.62 54.50
C ILE A 623 -10.97 -92.37 54.24
N PRO A 624 -9.62 -92.45 54.20
CA PRO A 624 -8.78 -91.29 53.85
C PRO A 624 -9.00 -90.84 52.41
N MET A 625 -9.18 -91.78 51.48
CA MET A 625 -9.44 -91.47 50.08
C MET A 625 -10.76 -90.72 49.92
N ALA A 626 -11.83 -91.16 50.59
CA ALA A 626 -13.11 -90.45 50.61
C ALA A 626 -12.97 -89.06 51.23
N SER A 627 -12.15 -88.86 52.27
CA SER A 627 -11.98 -87.54 52.88
C SER A 627 -11.33 -86.49 51.96
N ILE A 628 -10.43 -86.91 51.05
CA ILE A 628 -9.82 -86.03 50.03
C ILE A 628 -10.84 -85.59 48.99
N PHE A 629 -11.77 -86.46 48.63
CA PHE A 629 -12.81 -86.17 47.63
C PHE A 629 -14.10 -85.58 48.24
N ALA A 630 -14.39 -85.80 49.53
CA ALA A 630 -15.67 -85.46 50.15
C ALA A 630 -15.71 -84.12 50.91
N ASN A 631 -14.56 -83.48 51.19
CA ASN A 631 -14.54 -82.19 51.90
C ASN A 631 -14.82 -80.97 50.99
N GLY A 632 -15.30 -81.20 49.77
CA GLY A 632 -15.50 -80.19 48.72
C GLY A 632 -16.96 -79.84 48.41
N THR A 633 -17.89 -79.90 49.37
CA THR A 633 -19.27 -79.44 49.15
C THR A 633 -19.77 -78.50 50.26
N LYS A 634 -19.35 -77.23 50.17
CA LYS A 634 -20.21 -76.11 50.57
C LYS A 634 -20.31 -75.14 49.38
N PRO A 635 -21.50 -74.96 48.78
CA PRO A 635 -21.70 -74.02 47.69
C PRO A 635 -21.68 -72.60 48.25
N LEU A 636 -20.71 -71.78 47.82
CA LEU A 636 -20.77 -70.33 47.98
C LEU A 636 -21.73 -69.77 46.92
N ASN A 637 -23.03 -69.82 47.23
CA ASN A 637 -24.00 -68.91 46.65
C ASN A 637 -23.73 -67.51 47.22
N HIS A 638 -23.40 -66.53 46.38
CA HIS A 638 -24.19 -65.29 46.36
C HIS A 638 -23.97 -64.51 45.05
N PRO A 639 -25.02 -63.84 44.54
CA PRO A 639 -25.11 -63.25 43.22
C PRO A 639 -24.75 -61.76 43.25
N ASN A 640 -24.25 -61.24 42.14
CA ASN A 640 -24.74 -60.02 41.49
C ASN A 640 -23.90 -59.74 40.23
N LEU A 641 -24.57 -59.88 39.09
CA LEU A 641 -24.33 -59.08 37.88
C LEU A 641 -24.77 -57.64 38.17
N VAL A 642 -23.95 -56.65 37.81
CA VAL A 642 -24.15 -55.79 36.62
C VAL A 642 -22.76 -55.46 36.06
#